data_AF-A0A537D2C6-F1
#
_entry.id   AF-A0A537D2C6-F1
#
_cell.length_a   1.000
_cell.length_b   1.000
_cell.length_c   1.000
_cell.angle_alpha   90.00
_cell.angle_beta   90.00
_cell.angle_gamma   90.00
#
_symmetry.space_group_name_H-M   'P 1'
#
loop_
_entity.id
_entity.type
_entity.pdbx_description
1 polymer ?
#
loop_
_entity_poly.entity_id
_entity_poly.type
_entity_poly.pdbx_seq_one_letter_code
_entity_poly.pdbx_strand_id
1 'polypeptide(L)'
;QVQRNRQVFGTSAEQMPVFGTIASRFNDDGVTALYHAIAARLAEKGLKLRPGRLPRLDTKVPSDVHVIIPPKRQRYLAEIAETVRAYHQFASEQSRIARERQQLAATRAMLGKELPEIQSLLAQRSLDADAKALLDSWPETLKTYSGDEHVVKVRGKEIRTALGSASLSGTRVPKVALPKFEDHGELLRWRLRENLPGEFPFTAGVFHFKRENEDPTRMFAGEGSPFRTNRRFHLLSKDLPAKRLSTAFDSVTLYGFDPDERPDIYGKVGNSGVSIATLDDMEVLYSGFDLCDPATSVSMTINGPAPTLLAMFFNTAIDQQVEKFSKTHSRQPDAKQLETIKKETLSAVRGTVQADILKEDQGQNTCIFSTEFSLKLMGDIQEYFIRNEVRNFYSVSISGYHIAEAGANPISQLAFTLANGFTFVEAYLARGMHIDDFAPNLSFFFSYGMDPEYAVLGRVARRIWAVAMKRRYGGNERSQKLKFHSQTSGRSLHAQEIAFNDIRTTLQALISTYDNTNSLHTNAYDEAITTPTEESVRRAMAIQMIINREWGVAKNENPNQGSFVLEELTDLVEEAVLKEFEALSGRGGVLGAMETGYQRGKIQEESLYYEHRKHDGSYPIIGVNSFRNPHGDSTPQKLELIRSTDEEKQSQLKRLRDFQKRNSASSAEMLERLRQAVIRNENVFAVLMDAVRVCSLGQITHALFEVGGQYRRSM
;
A
#
# COMPACT_ATOMS: atom_id res chain seq x y z
N GLN A 1 15.91 -12.07 43.15
CA GLN A 1 17.35 -11.87 43.50
C GLN A 1 17.53 -10.73 44.49
N VAL A 2 16.95 -9.54 44.26
CA VAL A 2 17.05 -8.36 45.16
C VAL A 2 16.74 -8.68 46.64
N GLN A 3 15.66 -9.42 46.92
CA GLN A 3 15.30 -9.85 48.28
C GLN A 3 16.44 -10.62 48.97
N ARG A 4 17.03 -11.61 48.25
CA ARG A 4 18.17 -12.40 48.73
C ARG A 4 19.40 -11.54 48.95
N ASN A 5 19.73 -10.67 47.99
CA ASN A 5 20.90 -9.79 48.06
C ASN A 5 20.83 -8.80 49.23
N ARG A 6 19.62 -8.39 49.62
CA ARG A 6 19.38 -7.51 50.77
C ARG A 6 19.13 -8.26 52.09
N GLN A 7 19.11 -9.60 52.06
CA GLN A 7 18.85 -10.47 53.21
C GLN A 7 17.52 -10.17 53.95
N VAL A 8 16.53 -9.61 53.25
CA VAL A 8 15.22 -9.22 53.81
C VAL A 8 14.17 -10.31 53.58
N PHE A 9 14.41 -11.49 54.15
CA PHE A 9 13.54 -12.67 53.97
C PHE A 9 12.18 -12.55 54.66
N GLY A 10 12.05 -11.66 55.66
CA GLY A 10 10.77 -11.36 56.33
C GLY A 10 9.82 -10.48 55.51
N THR A 11 10.25 -9.99 54.35
CA THR A 11 9.46 -9.12 53.46
C THR A 11 9.11 -9.88 52.18
N SER A 12 7.86 -9.79 51.71
CA SER A 12 7.44 -10.43 50.45
C SER A 12 8.29 -9.99 49.26
N ALA A 13 8.52 -10.90 48.29
CA ALA A 13 9.22 -10.58 47.05
C ALA A 13 8.52 -9.47 46.24
N GLU A 14 7.18 -9.40 46.30
CA GLU A 14 6.36 -8.37 45.63
C GLU A 14 6.59 -6.98 46.23
N GLN A 15 7.00 -6.89 47.49
CA GLN A 15 7.28 -5.62 48.16
C GLN A 15 8.69 -5.08 47.81
N MET A 16 9.54 -5.88 47.17
CA MET A 16 10.86 -5.44 46.72
C MET A 16 10.73 -4.31 45.68
N PRO A 17 11.69 -3.36 45.62
CA PRO A 17 11.67 -2.27 44.63
C PRO A 17 12.13 -2.77 43.26
N VAL A 18 11.41 -3.75 42.72
CA VAL A 18 11.63 -4.35 41.40
C VAL A 18 10.39 -4.03 40.57
N PHE A 19 10.58 -3.35 39.45
CA PHE A 19 9.52 -2.91 38.56
C PHE A 19 9.75 -3.50 37.18
N GLY A 20 8.72 -4.12 36.60
CA GLY A 20 8.66 -4.38 35.18
C GLY A 20 8.22 -3.11 34.46
N THR A 21 8.89 -2.75 33.37
CA THR A 21 8.60 -1.54 32.60
C THR A 21 8.69 -1.82 31.10
N ILE A 22 7.89 -1.10 30.31
CA ILE A 22 7.96 -1.12 28.85
C ILE A 22 8.20 0.30 28.37
N ALA A 23 9.47 0.72 28.31
CA ALA A 23 9.83 2.11 27.97
C ALA A 23 9.62 2.48 26.48
N SER A 24 9.38 1.49 25.62
CA SER A 24 8.96 1.68 24.22
C SER A 24 7.48 2.07 24.13
N ARG A 25 6.66 1.68 25.10
CA ARG A 25 5.24 1.97 25.15
C ARG A 25 4.99 3.37 25.68
N PHE A 26 4.15 4.12 24.98
CA PHE A 26 3.71 5.42 25.46
C PHE A 26 2.79 5.28 26.69
N ASN A 27 3.00 6.11 27.70
CA ASN A 27 2.22 6.14 28.95
C ASN A 27 2.15 4.78 29.68
N ASP A 28 3.24 4.03 29.67
CA ASP A 28 3.37 2.78 30.42
C ASP A 28 3.19 3.02 31.94
N ASP A 29 2.27 2.29 32.54
CA ASP A 29 1.97 2.37 33.96
C ASP A 29 3.08 1.75 34.82
N GLY A 30 3.81 0.76 34.29
CA GLY A 30 5.04 0.25 34.90
C GLY A 30 6.12 1.34 35.03
N VAL A 31 6.38 2.10 33.98
CA VAL A 31 7.27 3.27 34.00
C VAL A 31 6.76 4.34 34.98
N THR A 32 5.45 4.58 35.01
CA THR A 32 4.84 5.56 35.93
C THR A 32 5.01 5.13 37.40
N ALA A 33 4.83 3.85 37.71
CA ALA A 33 5.06 3.30 39.04
C ALA A 33 6.55 3.40 39.45
N LEU A 34 7.46 3.08 38.53
CA LEU A 34 8.89 3.26 38.76
C LEU A 34 9.25 4.74 39.01
N TYR A 35 8.65 5.67 38.25
CA TYR A 35 8.80 7.12 38.46
C TYR A 35 8.40 7.52 39.88
N HIS A 36 7.22 7.10 40.37
CA HIS A 36 6.76 7.45 41.72
C HIS A 36 7.69 6.87 42.80
N ALA A 37 8.19 5.65 42.61
CA ALA A 37 9.15 5.04 43.54
C ALA A 37 10.48 5.80 43.60
N ILE A 38 10.99 6.26 42.45
CA ILE A 38 12.19 7.10 42.36
C ILE A 38 11.94 8.47 43.00
N ALA A 39 10.82 9.11 42.67
CA ALA A 39 10.45 10.42 43.20
C ALA A 39 10.34 10.40 44.73
N ALA A 40 9.69 9.37 45.30
CA ALA A 40 9.62 9.18 46.75
C ALA A 40 11.03 9.06 47.37
N ARG A 41 11.92 8.28 46.76
CA ARG A 41 13.31 8.15 47.25
C ARG A 41 14.14 9.42 47.10
N LEU A 42 13.91 10.23 46.07
CA LEU A 42 14.57 11.52 45.93
C LEU A 42 14.05 12.54 46.96
N ALA A 43 12.75 12.50 47.27
CA ALA A 43 12.17 13.35 48.31
C ALA A 43 12.76 13.04 49.69
N GLU A 44 12.93 11.76 50.03
CA GLU A 44 13.64 11.33 51.25
C GLU A 44 15.09 11.81 51.30
N LYS A 45 15.72 12.04 50.14
CA LYS A 45 17.07 12.61 50.02
C LYS A 45 17.09 14.14 49.97
N GLY A 46 15.96 14.80 50.24
CA GLY A 46 15.86 16.26 50.37
C GLY A 46 15.37 16.99 49.11
N LEU A 47 14.96 16.29 48.05
CA LEU A 47 14.35 16.93 46.88
C LEU A 47 12.94 17.44 47.22
N LYS A 48 12.71 18.75 47.16
CA LYS A 48 11.38 19.34 47.38
C LYS A 48 10.50 19.15 46.15
N LEU A 49 9.55 18.22 46.23
CA LEU A 49 8.58 17.95 45.16
C LEU A 49 7.28 18.75 45.37
N ARG A 50 6.68 19.22 44.27
CA ARG A 50 5.30 19.73 44.25
C ARG A 50 4.31 18.56 44.13
N PRO A 51 3.01 18.76 44.45
CA PRO A 51 1.99 17.74 44.18
C PRO A 51 2.03 17.30 42.71
N GLY A 52 2.22 15.99 42.49
CA GLY A 52 2.28 15.41 41.15
C GLY A 52 0.92 15.44 40.46
N ARG A 53 0.93 15.63 39.14
CA ARG A 53 -0.29 15.56 38.30
C ARG A 53 -0.54 14.16 37.72
N LEU A 54 0.46 13.28 37.77
CA LEU A 54 0.36 11.91 37.27
C LEU A 54 -0.42 11.04 38.25
N PRO A 55 -1.22 10.07 37.76
CA PRO A 55 -1.94 9.14 38.62
C PRO A 55 -0.94 8.34 39.46
N ARG A 56 -1.25 8.15 40.75
CA ARG A 56 -0.51 7.22 41.60
C ARG A 56 -1.07 5.83 41.41
N LEU A 57 -0.24 4.94 40.89
CA LEU A 57 -0.61 3.57 40.55
C LEU A 57 0.04 2.63 41.57
N ASP A 58 -0.75 1.73 42.14
CA ASP A 58 -0.27 0.68 43.03
C ASP A 58 0.01 -0.59 42.23
N THR A 59 0.95 -0.50 41.30
CA THR A 59 1.42 -1.63 40.48
C THR A 59 2.93 -1.64 40.39
N LYS A 60 3.52 -2.81 40.15
CA LYS A 60 4.96 -2.98 39.86
C LYS A 60 5.24 -3.64 38.53
N VAL A 61 4.19 -4.01 37.83
CA VAL A 61 4.23 -4.59 36.50
C VAL A 61 3.24 -3.84 35.62
N PRO A 62 3.48 -3.71 34.32
CA PRO A 62 2.51 -3.08 33.43
C PRO A 62 1.17 -3.82 33.49
N SER A 63 0.05 -3.09 33.67
CA SER A 63 -1.29 -3.69 33.80
C SER A 63 -1.82 -4.29 32.50
N ASP A 64 -1.31 -3.80 31.38
CA ASP A 64 -1.66 -4.26 30.04
C ASP A 64 -0.39 -4.47 29.22
N VAL A 65 -0.26 -5.61 28.56
CA VAL A 65 0.78 -5.84 27.57
C VAL A 65 0.06 -5.78 26.23
N HIS A 66 -0.16 -4.56 25.73
CA HIS A 66 -0.89 -4.36 24.48
C HIS A 66 -0.04 -4.86 23.29
N VAL A 67 -0.20 -6.13 22.92
CA VAL A 67 0.56 -6.72 21.82
C VAL A 67 -0.20 -6.55 20.51
N ILE A 68 0.42 -5.90 19.53
CA ILE A 68 -0.16 -5.74 18.18
C ILE A 68 -0.35 -7.11 17.52
N ILE A 69 0.66 -7.99 17.64
CA ILE A 69 0.61 -9.37 17.16
C ILE A 69 0.83 -10.30 18.35
N PRO A 70 -0.18 -11.09 18.77
CA PRO A 70 -0.04 -12.00 19.90
C PRO A 70 1.17 -12.95 19.74
N PRO A 71 1.91 -13.32 20.80
CA PRO A 71 3.10 -14.17 20.69
C PRO A 71 2.86 -15.50 19.97
N LYS A 72 1.67 -16.11 20.14
CA LYS A 72 1.27 -17.34 19.43
C LYS A 72 1.19 -17.20 17.91
N ARG A 73 1.12 -15.96 17.39
CA ARG A 73 1.06 -15.63 15.97
C ARG A 73 2.41 -15.14 15.43
N GLN A 74 3.45 -15.06 16.25
CA GLN A 74 4.73 -14.42 15.88
C GLN A 74 5.43 -15.05 14.67
N ARG A 75 5.14 -16.33 14.36
CA ARG A 75 5.69 -17.08 13.21
C ARG A 75 4.80 -17.04 11.95
N TYR A 76 3.84 -16.13 11.86
CA TYR A 76 2.88 -16.02 10.74
C TYR A 76 3.54 -16.03 9.35
N LEU A 77 4.68 -15.35 9.16
CA LEU A 77 5.35 -15.33 7.85
C LEU A 77 5.93 -16.70 7.47
N ALA A 78 6.50 -17.45 8.42
CA ALA A 78 6.97 -18.82 8.19
C ALA A 78 5.80 -19.76 7.86
N GLU A 79 4.67 -19.63 8.57
CA GLU A 79 3.47 -20.42 8.27
C GLU A 79 2.92 -20.12 6.86
N ILE A 80 3.02 -18.86 6.40
CA ILE A 80 2.67 -18.48 5.03
C ILE A 80 3.64 -19.12 4.03
N ALA A 81 4.94 -19.08 4.30
CA ALA A 81 5.95 -19.72 3.45
C ALA A 81 5.69 -21.24 3.33
N GLU A 82 5.42 -21.92 4.44
CA GLU A 82 5.01 -23.32 4.45
C GLU A 82 3.74 -23.56 3.63
N THR A 83 2.73 -22.69 3.77
CA THR A 83 1.47 -22.77 3.03
C THR A 83 1.67 -22.66 1.51
N VAL A 84 2.51 -21.73 1.05
CA VAL A 84 2.79 -21.54 -0.38
C VAL A 84 3.59 -22.73 -0.94
N ARG A 85 4.60 -23.22 -0.21
CA ARG A 85 5.35 -24.42 -0.65
C ARG A 85 4.47 -25.67 -0.68
N ALA A 86 3.60 -25.85 0.30
CA ALA A 86 2.61 -26.93 0.31
C ALA A 86 1.65 -26.85 -0.88
N TYR A 87 1.27 -25.64 -1.29
CA TYR A 87 0.45 -25.45 -2.50
C TYR A 87 1.17 -25.89 -3.77
N HIS A 88 2.47 -25.60 -3.91
CA HIS A 88 3.25 -26.08 -5.07
C HIS A 88 3.42 -27.59 -5.07
N GLN A 89 3.64 -28.20 -3.90
CA GLN A 89 3.67 -29.67 -3.77
C GLN A 89 2.33 -30.29 -4.19
N PHE A 90 1.21 -29.71 -3.73
CA PHE A 90 -0.12 -30.10 -4.17
C PHE A 90 -0.27 -29.98 -5.70
N ALA A 91 0.13 -28.85 -6.29
CA ALA A 91 0.02 -28.65 -7.73
C ALA A 91 0.86 -29.65 -8.54
N SER A 92 2.07 -29.95 -8.07
CA SER A 92 2.95 -30.96 -8.69
C SER A 92 2.35 -32.36 -8.61
N GLU A 93 1.82 -32.75 -7.46
CA GLU A 93 1.20 -34.06 -7.25
C GLU A 93 -0.07 -34.21 -8.11
N GLN A 94 -0.95 -33.21 -8.12
CA GLN A 94 -2.16 -33.23 -8.94
C GLN A 94 -1.83 -33.26 -10.45
N SER A 95 -0.81 -32.52 -10.89
CA SER A 95 -0.31 -32.55 -12.27
C SER A 95 0.21 -33.95 -12.65
N ARG A 96 1.00 -34.59 -11.78
CA ARG A 96 1.47 -35.96 -11.98
C ARG A 96 0.30 -36.95 -12.10
N ILE A 97 -0.66 -36.88 -11.19
CA ILE A 97 -1.87 -37.73 -11.23
C ILE A 97 -2.65 -37.51 -12.53
N ALA A 98 -2.86 -36.25 -12.97
CA ALA A 98 -3.58 -35.94 -14.20
C ALA A 98 -2.90 -36.55 -15.44
N ARG A 99 -1.56 -36.44 -15.52
CA ARG A 99 -0.74 -37.03 -16.59
C ARG A 99 -0.87 -38.55 -16.62
N GLU A 100 -0.68 -39.21 -15.48
CA GLU A 100 -0.77 -40.67 -15.38
C GLU A 100 -2.17 -41.18 -15.76
N ARG A 101 -3.22 -40.48 -15.33
CA ARG A 101 -4.60 -40.80 -15.72
C ARG A 101 -4.79 -40.71 -17.24
N GLN A 102 -4.31 -39.63 -17.86
CA GLN A 102 -4.41 -39.45 -19.30
C GLN A 102 -3.65 -40.55 -20.05
N GLN A 103 -2.42 -40.87 -19.62
CA GLN A 103 -1.58 -41.92 -20.22
C GLN A 103 -2.22 -43.31 -20.11
N LEU A 104 -2.79 -43.66 -18.95
CA LEU A 104 -3.50 -44.92 -18.75
C LEU A 104 -4.77 -45.01 -19.62
N ALA A 105 -5.53 -43.93 -19.69
CA ALA A 105 -6.73 -43.86 -20.54
C ALA A 105 -6.38 -43.98 -22.03
N ALA A 106 -5.31 -43.30 -22.48
CA ALA A 106 -4.79 -43.40 -23.85
C ALA A 106 -4.29 -44.81 -24.15
N THR A 107 -3.54 -45.43 -23.23
CA THR A 107 -3.06 -46.81 -23.36
C THR A 107 -4.23 -47.79 -23.49
N ARG A 108 -5.26 -47.64 -22.66
CA ARG A 108 -6.49 -48.46 -22.76
C ARG A 108 -7.14 -48.30 -24.14
N ALA A 109 -7.25 -47.07 -24.64
CA ALA A 109 -7.82 -46.80 -25.95
C ALA A 109 -6.98 -47.44 -27.09
N MET A 110 -5.65 -47.36 -27.01
CA MET A 110 -4.74 -47.97 -27.99
C MET A 110 -4.81 -49.50 -28.00
N LEU A 111 -5.00 -50.13 -26.84
CA LEU A 111 -5.12 -51.58 -26.73
C LEU A 111 -6.47 -52.12 -27.23
N GLY A 112 -7.50 -51.27 -27.33
CA GLY A 112 -8.82 -51.64 -27.83
C GLY A 112 -9.56 -52.69 -26.99
N LYS A 113 -9.11 -52.97 -25.76
CA LYS A 113 -9.69 -53.93 -24.82
C LYS A 113 -9.61 -53.43 -23.39
N GLU A 114 -10.60 -53.81 -22.58
CA GLU A 114 -10.61 -53.53 -21.15
C GLU A 114 -9.64 -54.47 -20.43
N LEU A 115 -8.60 -53.90 -19.81
CA LEU A 115 -7.67 -54.62 -18.95
C LEU A 115 -7.92 -54.22 -17.49
N PRO A 116 -8.28 -55.17 -16.60
CA PRO A 116 -8.56 -54.89 -15.19
C PRO A 116 -7.42 -54.15 -14.46
N GLU A 117 -6.18 -54.40 -14.84
CA GLU A 117 -4.98 -53.77 -14.28
C GLU A 117 -4.97 -52.26 -14.55
N ILE A 118 -5.33 -51.84 -15.77
CA ILE A 118 -5.40 -50.42 -16.14
C ILE A 118 -6.54 -49.74 -15.39
N GLN A 119 -7.70 -50.40 -15.28
CA GLN A 119 -8.84 -49.88 -14.54
C GLN A 119 -8.52 -49.70 -13.04
N SER A 120 -7.79 -50.67 -12.45
CA SER A 120 -7.31 -50.59 -11.07
C SER A 120 -6.35 -49.41 -10.87
N LEU A 121 -5.39 -49.23 -11.78
CA LEU A 121 -4.45 -48.12 -11.74
C LEU A 121 -5.16 -46.75 -11.88
N LEU A 122 -6.19 -46.65 -12.73
CA LEU A 122 -7.00 -45.45 -12.87
C LEU A 122 -7.81 -45.13 -11.60
N ALA A 123 -8.32 -46.15 -10.91
CA ALA A 123 -9.08 -45.97 -9.67
C ALA A 123 -8.20 -45.47 -8.51
N GLN A 124 -6.93 -45.89 -8.46
CA GLN A 124 -5.97 -45.45 -7.44
C GLN A 124 -5.50 -44.00 -7.62
N ARG A 125 -5.65 -43.43 -8.82
CA ARG A 125 -5.15 -42.09 -9.19
C ARG A 125 -6.29 -41.08 -9.15
N SER A 126 -6.80 -40.77 -7.96
CA SER A 126 -7.89 -39.80 -7.83
C SER A 126 -7.36 -38.37 -7.83
N LEU A 127 -7.99 -37.50 -8.63
CA LEU A 127 -7.77 -36.06 -8.56
C LEU A 127 -8.59 -35.46 -7.42
N ASP A 128 -8.08 -34.37 -6.86
CA ASP A 128 -8.86 -33.45 -6.04
C ASP A 128 -10.05 -32.88 -6.84
N ALA A 129 -11.15 -32.56 -6.15
CA ALA A 129 -12.37 -32.12 -6.80
C ALA A 129 -12.19 -30.80 -7.58
N ASP A 130 -11.46 -29.83 -7.03
CA ASP A 130 -11.18 -28.55 -7.70
C ASP A 130 -10.26 -28.78 -8.91
N ALA A 131 -9.23 -29.62 -8.73
CA ALA A 131 -8.28 -29.96 -9.80
C ALA A 131 -8.97 -30.66 -10.98
N LYS A 132 -9.90 -31.58 -10.69
CA LYS A 132 -10.73 -32.24 -11.70
C LYS A 132 -11.62 -31.22 -12.41
N ALA A 133 -12.29 -30.33 -11.68
CA ALA A 133 -13.16 -29.32 -12.26
C ALA A 133 -12.40 -28.40 -13.23
N LEU A 134 -11.15 -28.05 -12.93
CA LEU A 134 -10.30 -27.24 -13.83
C LEU A 134 -9.97 -27.93 -15.15
N LEU A 135 -9.81 -29.26 -15.15
CA LEU A 135 -9.59 -30.04 -16.38
C LEU A 135 -10.89 -30.23 -17.16
N ASP A 136 -11.96 -30.60 -16.47
CA ASP A 136 -13.27 -30.86 -17.08
C ASP A 136 -13.85 -29.59 -17.74
N SER A 137 -13.54 -28.39 -17.21
CA SER A 137 -14.00 -27.13 -17.78
C SER A 137 -13.18 -26.64 -18.99
N TRP A 138 -11.99 -27.19 -19.24
CA TRP A 138 -11.05 -26.67 -20.22
C TRP A 138 -11.59 -26.60 -21.67
N PRO A 139 -12.31 -27.62 -22.19
CA PRO A 139 -12.89 -27.53 -23.53
C PRO A 139 -13.86 -26.36 -23.70
N GLU A 140 -14.66 -26.04 -22.68
CA GLU A 140 -15.57 -24.90 -22.72
C GLU A 140 -14.80 -23.57 -22.60
N THR A 141 -13.72 -23.53 -21.82
CA THR A 141 -12.80 -22.38 -21.76
C THR A 141 -12.20 -22.08 -23.14
N LEU A 142 -11.69 -23.10 -23.84
CA LEU A 142 -11.16 -22.95 -25.21
C LEU A 142 -12.21 -22.36 -26.16
N LYS A 143 -13.43 -22.92 -26.12
CA LYS A 143 -14.55 -22.44 -26.94
C LYS A 143 -14.88 -20.97 -26.64
N THR A 144 -14.99 -20.63 -25.35
CA THR A 144 -15.32 -19.28 -24.88
C THR A 144 -14.29 -18.25 -25.37
N TYR A 145 -13.00 -18.51 -25.16
CA TYR A 145 -11.93 -17.57 -25.52
C TYR A 145 -11.56 -17.59 -27.03
N SER A 146 -12.01 -18.60 -27.78
CA SER A 146 -11.88 -18.62 -29.24
C SER A 146 -12.90 -17.75 -29.99
N GLY A 147 -14.01 -17.40 -29.34
CA GLY A 147 -15.06 -16.54 -29.89
C GLY A 147 -14.65 -15.07 -30.00
N ASP A 148 -15.55 -14.24 -30.54
CA ASP A 148 -15.31 -12.80 -30.74
C ASP A 148 -15.67 -11.94 -29.54
N GLU A 149 -16.65 -12.36 -28.73
CA GLU A 149 -17.10 -11.64 -27.56
C GLU A 149 -17.22 -12.56 -26.34
N HIS A 150 -16.88 -12.03 -25.18
CA HIS A 150 -17.20 -12.62 -23.88
C HIS A 150 -18.35 -11.82 -23.25
N VAL A 151 -19.46 -12.50 -22.95
CA VAL A 151 -20.66 -11.86 -22.40
C VAL A 151 -20.86 -12.26 -20.95
N VAL A 152 -20.83 -11.29 -20.04
CA VAL A 152 -21.10 -11.49 -18.61
C VAL A 152 -22.31 -10.68 -18.19
N LYS A 153 -23.23 -11.32 -17.46
CA LYS A 153 -24.36 -10.64 -16.81
C LYS A 153 -23.96 -10.17 -15.41
N VAL A 154 -23.77 -8.87 -15.24
CA VAL A 154 -23.47 -8.27 -13.93
C VAL A 154 -24.62 -7.35 -13.52
N ARG A 155 -25.29 -7.68 -12.40
CA ARG A 155 -26.40 -6.88 -11.83
C ARG A 155 -27.50 -6.55 -12.87
N GLY A 156 -27.85 -7.51 -13.73
CA GLY A 156 -28.87 -7.36 -14.76
C GLY A 156 -28.43 -6.64 -16.04
N LYS A 157 -27.18 -6.16 -16.12
CA LYS A 157 -26.59 -5.59 -17.35
C LYS A 157 -25.70 -6.61 -18.04
N GLU A 158 -25.86 -6.75 -19.36
CA GLU A 158 -24.93 -7.50 -20.19
C GLU A 158 -23.69 -6.63 -20.47
N ILE A 159 -22.52 -7.10 -20.03
CA ILE A 159 -21.24 -6.54 -20.38
C ILE A 159 -20.65 -7.45 -21.45
N ARG A 160 -20.46 -6.90 -22.64
CA ARG A 160 -19.82 -7.58 -23.76
C ARG A 160 -18.39 -7.08 -23.86
N THR A 161 -17.44 -8.00 -23.94
CA THR A 161 -16.03 -7.68 -24.07
C THR A 161 -15.50 -8.34 -25.33
N ALA A 162 -14.99 -7.56 -26.28
CA ALA A 162 -14.33 -8.10 -27.46
C ALA A 162 -13.12 -8.94 -27.02
N LEU A 163 -12.93 -10.13 -27.59
CA LEU A 163 -11.88 -11.07 -27.22
C LEU A 163 -10.64 -11.00 -28.13
N GLY A 164 -10.66 -10.14 -29.13
CA GLY A 164 -9.52 -9.86 -29.97
C GLY A 164 -9.63 -8.53 -30.70
N SER A 165 -8.52 -8.11 -31.28
CA SER A 165 -8.42 -6.91 -32.11
C SER A 165 -7.67 -7.24 -33.40
N ALA A 166 -8.12 -6.70 -34.54
CA ALA A 166 -7.41 -6.84 -35.81
C ALA A 166 -6.28 -5.79 -35.92
N SER A 167 -5.09 -6.23 -36.33
CA SER A 167 -4.02 -5.33 -36.73
C SER A 167 -4.30 -4.69 -38.10
N LEU A 168 -3.51 -3.69 -38.49
CA LEU A 168 -3.59 -3.10 -39.84
C LEU A 168 -3.35 -4.14 -40.96
N SER A 169 -2.63 -5.22 -40.66
CA SER A 169 -2.40 -6.33 -41.61
C SER A 169 -3.53 -7.35 -41.66
N GLY A 170 -4.60 -7.17 -40.87
CA GLY A 170 -5.71 -8.12 -40.76
C GLY A 170 -5.48 -9.26 -39.78
N THR A 171 -4.34 -9.29 -39.08
CA THR A 171 -4.06 -10.34 -38.07
C THR A 171 -4.92 -10.13 -36.84
N ARG A 172 -5.70 -11.16 -36.45
CA ARG A 172 -6.47 -11.15 -35.20
C ARG A 172 -5.54 -11.43 -34.02
N VAL A 173 -5.33 -10.43 -33.18
CA VAL A 173 -4.59 -10.55 -31.91
C VAL A 173 -5.59 -10.85 -30.79
N PRO A 174 -5.50 -11.99 -30.09
CA PRO A 174 -6.39 -12.29 -28.98
C PRO A 174 -6.05 -11.43 -27.76
N LYS A 175 -7.08 -10.97 -27.02
CA LYS A 175 -6.89 -10.30 -25.73
C LYS A 175 -6.23 -11.22 -24.71
N VAL A 176 -6.61 -12.50 -24.68
CA VAL A 176 -5.99 -13.51 -23.81
C VAL A 176 -5.59 -14.71 -24.67
N ALA A 177 -4.30 -15.02 -24.72
CA ALA A 177 -3.77 -16.17 -25.44
C ALA A 177 -3.79 -17.41 -24.55
N LEU A 178 -4.28 -18.54 -25.07
CA LEU A 178 -4.36 -19.81 -24.35
C LEU A 178 -3.20 -20.74 -24.72
N PRO A 179 -2.70 -21.55 -23.77
CA PRO A 179 -1.74 -22.61 -24.10
C PRO A 179 -2.38 -23.68 -24.98
N LYS A 180 -1.54 -24.35 -25.79
CA LYS A 180 -1.94 -25.45 -26.69
C LYS A 180 -1.45 -26.81 -26.17
N PHE A 181 -1.45 -26.99 -24.84
CA PHE A 181 -1.00 -28.23 -24.23
C PHE A 181 -1.99 -29.37 -24.52
N GLU A 182 -1.45 -30.52 -24.91
CA GLU A 182 -2.22 -31.76 -25.02
C GLU A 182 -2.09 -32.61 -23.74
N ASP A 183 -0.97 -32.51 -23.03
CA ASP A 183 -0.78 -33.20 -21.76
C ASP A 183 -1.62 -32.57 -20.65
N HIS A 184 -2.51 -33.36 -20.05
CA HIS A 184 -3.35 -32.95 -18.93
C HIS A 184 -2.51 -32.58 -17.69
N GLY A 185 -1.31 -33.16 -17.55
CA GLY A 185 -0.38 -32.78 -16.50
C GLY A 185 0.10 -31.33 -16.63
N GLU A 186 0.58 -30.94 -17.81
CA GLU A 186 1.02 -29.55 -18.06
C GLU A 186 -0.15 -28.57 -18.00
N LEU A 187 -1.30 -28.93 -18.56
CA LEU A 187 -2.51 -28.10 -18.48
C LEU A 187 -2.90 -27.84 -17.02
N LEU A 188 -3.01 -28.88 -16.19
CA LEU A 188 -3.40 -28.72 -14.79
C LEU A 188 -2.35 -27.95 -13.99
N ARG A 189 -1.07 -28.19 -14.25
CA ARG A 189 0.02 -27.42 -13.64
C ARG A 189 -0.14 -25.93 -13.94
N TRP A 190 -0.37 -25.57 -15.20
CA TRP A 190 -0.58 -24.19 -15.62
C TRP A 190 -1.83 -23.58 -15.00
N ARG A 191 -2.97 -24.29 -15.01
CA ARG A 191 -4.24 -23.84 -14.39
C ARG A 191 -4.12 -23.63 -12.87
N LEU A 192 -3.27 -24.39 -12.18
CA LEU A 192 -3.05 -24.22 -10.74
C LEU A 192 -2.02 -23.14 -10.42
N ARG A 193 -0.99 -22.96 -11.24
CA ARG A 193 0.14 -22.07 -10.90
C ARG A 193 0.02 -20.67 -11.46
N GLU A 194 -0.65 -20.50 -12.59
CA GLU A 194 -0.71 -19.19 -13.28
C GLU A 194 -2.13 -18.80 -13.67
N ASN A 195 -2.86 -19.76 -14.21
CA ASN A 195 -4.24 -19.64 -14.67
C ASN A 195 -4.54 -18.44 -15.59
N LEU A 196 -5.79 -18.27 -16.01
CA LEU A 196 -6.24 -17.10 -16.75
C LEU A 196 -6.30 -15.87 -15.83
N PRO A 197 -6.13 -14.65 -16.37
CA PRO A 197 -6.49 -13.44 -15.64
C PRO A 197 -7.92 -13.54 -15.07
N GLY A 198 -8.09 -13.09 -13.83
CA GLY A 198 -9.37 -13.15 -13.13
C GLY A 198 -9.70 -14.48 -12.45
N GLU A 199 -8.86 -15.51 -12.59
CA GLU A 199 -9.02 -16.80 -11.93
C GLU A 199 -7.89 -17.10 -10.95
N PHE A 200 -8.18 -17.81 -9.86
CA PHE A 200 -7.19 -18.20 -8.86
C PHE A 200 -6.03 -19.00 -9.50
N PRO A 201 -4.75 -18.74 -9.16
CA PRO A 201 -4.24 -17.84 -8.10
C PRO A 201 -3.95 -16.40 -8.57
N PHE A 202 -4.64 -15.93 -9.61
CA PHE A 202 -4.60 -14.54 -10.13
C PHE A 202 -3.22 -14.07 -10.59
N THR A 203 -2.32 -14.99 -10.91
CA THR A 203 -0.94 -14.68 -11.31
C THR A 203 -0.89 -13.76 -12.52
N ALA A 204 -1.76 -13.95 -13.51
CA ALA A 204 -1.84 -13.10 -14.71
C ALA A 204 -2.69 -11.83 -14.54
N GLY A 205 -3.29 -11.61 -13.37
CA GLY A 205 -4.13 -10.46 -13.07
C GLY A 205 -5.40 -10.83 -12.30
N VAL A 206 -5.94 -9.88 -11.53
CA VAL A 206 -7.10 -10.09 -10.65
C VAL A 206 -8.46 -9.93 -11.34
N PHE A 207 -8.48 -9.44 -12.59
CA PHE A 207 -9.67 -9.26 -13.40
C PHE A 207 -9.52 -10.06 -14.70
N HIS A 208 -10.64 -10.52 -15.25
CA HIS A 208 -10.64 -11.29 -16.50
C HIS A 208 -10.10 -10.50 -17.68
N PHE A 209 -10.40 -9.20 -17.73
CA PHE A 209 -9.94 -8.28 -18.75
C PHE A 209 -9.63 -6.92 -18.13
N LYS A 210 -8.73 -6.16 -18.76
CA LYS A 210 -8.47 -4.75 -18.44
C LYS A 210 -9.71 -3.90 -18.71
N ARG A 211 -9.80 -2.75 -18.04
CA ARG A 211 -10.92 -1.80 -18.22
C ARG A 211 -10.78 -1.09 -19.56
N GLU A 212 -11.85 -1.06 -20.36
CA GLU A 212 -11.85 -0.38 -21.66
C GLU A 212 -11.96 1.15 -21.54
N ASN A 213 -12.68 1.64 -20.51
CA ASN A 213 -13.01 3.06 -20.33
C ASN A 213 -12.19 3.76 -19.24
N GLU A 214 -11.24 3.07 -18.61
CA GLU A 214 -10.45 3.60 -17.50
C GLU A 214 -9.01 3.08 -17.60
N ASP A 215 -8.16 3.86 -18.27
CA ASP A 215 -6.73 3.60 -18.34
C ASP A 215 -6.15 3.60 -16.90
N PRO A 216 -5.14 2.76 -16.61
CA PRO A 216 -4.52 2.69 -15.28
C PRO A 216 -3.77 3.96 -14.87
N THR A 217 -3.62 4.92 -15.80
CA THR A 217 -2.92 6.18 -15.64
C THR A 217 -3.39 6.91 -14.38
N ARG A 218 -2.44 7.19 -13.49
CA ARG A 218 -2.64 8.00 -12.29
C ARG A 218 -1.40 8.86 -12.07
N MET A 219 -1.50 10.15 -12.41
CA MET A 219 -0.38 11.07 -12.30
C MET A 219 -0.31 11.70 -10.92
N PHE A 220 0.89 11.64 -10.34
CA PHE A 220 1.26 12.30 -9.10
C PHE A 220 1.33 13.81 -9.33
N ALA A 221 0.61 14.59 -8.53
CA ALA A 221 0.66 16.04 -8.59
C ALA A 221 0.48 16.65 -7.20
N GLY A 222 1.22 17.72 -6.94
CA GLY A 222 1.14 18.47 -5.70
C GLY A 222 2.24 19.50 -5.67
N GLU A 223 1.85 20.76 -5.61
CA GLU A 223 2.81 21.87 -5.57
C GLU A 223 2.14 23.17 -5.12
N GLY A 224 2.85 23.92 -4.26
CA GLY A 224 2.44 25.23 -3.79
C GLY A 224 1.15 25.19 -2.98
N SER A 225 0.27 26.13 -3.31
CA SER A 225 -1.04 26.27 -2.67
C SER A 225 -2.06 25.21 -3.16
N PRO A 226 -3.12 24.93 -2.38
CA PRO A 226 -4.23 24.07 -2.82
C PRO A 226 -4.85 24.54 -4.14
N PHE A 227 -4.88 25.86 -4.39
CA PHE A 227 -5.37 26.44 -5.64
C PHE A 227 -4.51 26.06 -6.86
N ARG A 228 -3.18 26.10 -6.73
CA ARG A 228 -2.27 25.76 -7.83
C ARG A 228 -2.34 24.27 -8.16
N THR A 229 -2.36 23.43 -7.12
CA THR A 229 -2.52 21.99 -7.31
C THR A 229 -3.88 21.63 -7.91
N ASN A 230 -4.97 22.28 -7.48
CA ASN A 230 -6.29 22.09 -8.07
C ASN A 230 -6.30 22.41 -9.59
N ARG A 231 -5.70 23.53 -10.01
CA ARG A 231 -5.55 23.87 -11.44
C ARG A 231 -4.80 22.77 -12.20
N ARG A 232 -3.73 22.22 -11.60
CA ARG A 232 -2.97 21.11 -12.20
C ARG A 232 -3.82 19.84 -12.32
N PHE A 233 -4.64 19.49 -11.32
CA PHE A 233 -5.56 18.35 -11.43
C PHE A 233 -6.57 18.54 -12.57
N HIS A 234 -7.12 19.74 -12.75
CA HIS A 234 -8.02 20.04 -13.87
C HIS A 234 -7.29 19.91 -15.21
N LEU A 235 -6.05 20.40 -15.31
CA LEU A 235 -5.22 20.24 -16.52
C LEU A 235 -4.99 18.76 -16.86
N LEU A 236 -4.50 17.97 -15.90
CA LEU A 236 -4.10 16.58 -16.12
C LEU A 236 -5.29 15.65 -16.41
N SER A 237 -6.48 16.02 -15.95
CA SER A 237 -7.67 15.19 -16.10
C SER A 237 -8.66 15.70 -17.14
N LYS A 238 -8.41 16.86 -17.78
CA LYS A 238 -9.36 17.56 -18.67
C LYS A 238 -10.00 16.64 -19.71
N ASP A 239 -9.18 15.91 -20.45
CA ASP A 239 -9.61 15.10 -21.60
C ASP A 239 -9.88 13.62 -21.24
N LEU A 240 -9.82 13.28 -19.94
CA LEU A 240 -10.03 11.92 -19.46
C LEU A 240 -11.47 11.73 -18.94
N PRO A 241 -12.18 10.66 -19.35
CA PRO A 241 -13.52 10.37 -18.85
C PRO A 241 -13.51 9.96 -17.37
N ALA A 242 -12.45 9.30 -16.90
CA ALA A 242 -12.24 8.94 -15.50
C ALA A 242 -11.22 9.90 -14.85
N LYS A 243 -11.59 10.47 -13.70
CA LYS A 243 -10.75 11.43 -12.95
C LYS A 243 -9.98 10.68 -11.87
N ARG A 244 -8.75 10.26 -12.17
CA ARG A 244 -7.86 9.51 -11.25
C ARG A 244 -6.75 10.41 -10.71
N LEU A 245 -7.01 11.08 -9.59
CA LEU A 245 -6.10 12.05 -9.00
C LEU A 245 -5.10 11.37 -8.04
N SER A 246 -3.86 11.88 -7.98
CA SER A 246 -2.89 11.45 -6.97
C SER A 246 -2.18 12.65 -6.37
N THR A 247 -2.32 12.82 -5.05
CA THR A 247 -1.90 14.02 -4.32
C THR A 247 -0.57 13.79 -3.61
N ALA A 248 0.37 14.70 -3.87
CA ALA A 248 1.65 14.82 -3.16
C ALA A 248 1.59 16.00 -2.17
N PHE A 249 1.86 15.77 -0.88
CA PHE A 249 1.86 16.84 0.13
C PHE A 249 3.26 17.38 0.38
N ASP A 250 3.37 18.64 0.76
CA ASP A 250 4.66 19.24 1.11
C ASP A 250 5.23 18.61 2.39
N SER A 251 6.53 18.82 2.63
CA SER A 251 7.17 18.25 3.83
C SER A 251 6.59 18.77 5.15
N VAL A 252 5.91 19.92 5.16
CA VAL A 252 5.31 20.48 6.37
C VAL A 252 4.06 19.67 6.75
N THR A 253 3.16 19.47 5.78
CA THR A 253 1.97 18.62 5.91
C THR A 253 2.34 17.16 6.13
N LEU A 254 3.36 16.62 5.45
CA LEU A 254 3.81 15.23 5.64
C LEU A 254 4.20 14.92 7.09
N TYR A 255 4.72 15.92 7.81
CA TYR A 255 5.12 15.79 9.22
C TYR A 255 4.06 16.30 10.20
N GLY A 256 2.87 16.64 9.72
CA GLY A 256 1.75 17.05 10.57
C GLY A 256 1.92 18.43 11.21
N PHE A 257 2.77 19.29 10.64
CA PHE A 257 2.93 20.67 11.09
C PHE A 257 2.01 21.63 10.32
N ASP A 258 1.70 22.75 10.94
CA ASP A 258 1.11 23.89 10.27
C ASP A 258 2.21 24.76 9.61
N PRO A 259 1.91 25.51 8.52
CA PRO A 259 2.83 26.49 7.97
C PRO A 259 3.11 27.60 9.01
N ASP A 260 4.37 28.03 9.09
CA ASP A 260 4.87 28.99 10.07
C ASP A 260 5.86 29.98 9.40
N GLU A 261 6.01 31.18 9.98
CA GLU A 261 7.00 32.18 9.59
C GLU A 261 8.42 31.77 9.97
N ARG A 262 8.58 30.83 10.90
CA ARG A 262 9.91 30.31 11.27
C ARG A 262 10.65 29.78 10.03
N PRO A 263 11.92 30.17 9.81
CA PRO A 263 12.66 29.81 8.60
C PRO A 263 12.77 28.30 8.34
N ASP A 264 12.80 27.48 9.40
CA ASP A 264 12.88 26.02 9.30
C ASP A 264 11.63 25.38 8.68
N ILE A 265 10.48 26.04 8.79
CA ILE A 265 9.20 25.63 8.21
C ILE A 265 8.92 26.45 6.94
N TYR A 266 9.02 27.79 7.00
CA TYR A 266 8.64 28.70 5.92
C TYR A 266 9.32 28.38 4.58
N GLY A 267 10.61 28.00 4.62
CA GLY A 267 11.35 27.61 3.41
C GLY A 267 10.83 26.35 2.71
N LYS A 268 10.02 25.54 3.41
CA LYS A 268 9.51 24.24 2.94
C LYS A 268 8.03 24.26 2.56
N VAL A 269 7.28 25.27 3.00
CA VAL A 269 5.83 25.41 2.73
C VAL A 269 5.57 25.45 1.23
N GLY A 270 4.77 24.51 0.72
CA GLY A 270 4.38 24.38 -0.68
C GLY A 270 5.49 23.88 -1.62
N ASN A 271 6.66 23.51 -1.11
CA ASN A 271 7.75 22.93 -1.90
C ASN A 271 7.64 21.40 -1.91
N SER A 272 7.91 20.80 -3.07
CA SER A 272 7.84 19.33 -3.30
C SER A 272 6.47 18.69 -3.00
N GLY A 273 5.41 19.50 -2.95
CA GLY A 273 4.06 19.05 -2.63
C GLY A 273 3.12 20.21 -2.37
N VAL A 274 1.84 19.91 -2.23
CA VAL A 274 0.80 20.88 -1.84
C VAL A 274 0.79 21.09 -0.34
N SER A 275 0.67 22.35 0.11
CA SER A 275 0.54 22.68 1.53
C SER A 275 -0.92 22.63 1.96
N ILE A 276 -1.26 21.71 2.87
CA ILE A 276 -2.62 21.54 3.43
C ILE A 276 -2.52 21.54 4.96
N ALA A 277 -3.16 22.52 5.59
CA ALA A 277 -3.14 22.66 7.06
C ALA A 277 -4.55 22.59 7.68
N THR A 278 -5.60 22.85 6.89
CA THR A 278 -6.98 22.96 7.38
C THR A 278 -7.96 22.26 6.44
N LEU A 279 -9.18 22.00 6.93
CA LEU A 279 -10.27 21.47 6.10
C LEU A 279 -10.58 22.40 4.91
N ASP A 280 -10.58 23.72 5.13
CA ASP A 280 -10.80 24.72 4.08
C ASP A 280 -9.77 24.59 2.93
N ASP A 281 -8.54 24.15 3.20
CA ASP A 281 -7.53 23.91 2.16
C ASP A 281 -7.83 22.63 1.36
N MET A 282 -8.29 21.58 2.05
CA MET A 282 -8.69 20.31 1.43
C MET A 282 -9.91 20.49 0.51
N GLU A 283 -10.88 21.32 0.91
CA GLU A 283 -12.03 21.68 0.07
C GLU A 283 -11.60 22.41 -1.21
N VAL A 284 -10.67 23.37 -1.10
CA VAL A 284 -10.11 24.06 -2.27
C VAL A 284 -9.38 23.08 -3.18
N LEU A 285 -8.58 22.17 -2.62
CA LEU A 285 -7.77 21.22 -3.37
C LEU A 285 -8.62 20.37 -4.33
N TYR A 286 -9.79 19.92 -3.89
CA TYR A 286 -10.67 19.06 -4.69
C TYR A 286 -11.91 19.78 -5.25
N SER A 287 -11.92 21.11 -5.22
CA SER A 287 -13.00 21.90 -5.81
C SER A 287 -13.18 21.61 -7.31
N GLY A 288 -14.44 21.43 -7.72
CA GLY A 288 -14.81 21.06 -9.09
C GLY A 288 -14.72 19.56 -9.43
N PHE A 289 -14.32 18.71 -8.48
CA PHE A 289 -14.38 17.24 -8.63
C PHE A 289 -15.45 16.66 -7.71
N ASP A 290 -16.45 15.96 -8.26
CA ASP A 290 -17.43 15.22 -7.44
C ASP A 290 -16.74 13.96 -6.89
N LEU A 291 -16.42 13.97 -5.59
CA LEU A 291 -15.71 12.88 -4.91
C LEU A 291 -16.56 11.61 -4.74
N CYS A 292 -17.88 11.70 -4.92
CA CYS A 292 -18.79 10.56 -4.93
C CYS A 292 -19.08 10.03 -6.34
N ASP A 293 -18.57 10.68 -7.39
CA ASP A 293 -18.75 10.20 -8.75
C ASP A 293 -18.07 8.83 -8.93
N PRO A 294 -18.77 7.81 -9.48
CA PRO A 294 -18.18 6.50 -9.72
C PRO A 294 -16.94 6.51 -10.63
N ALA A 295 -16.73 7.53 -11.46
CA ALA A 295 -15.56 7.68 -12.33
C ALA A 295 -14.45 8.56 -11.72
N THR A 296 -14.66 9.11 -10.51
CA THR A 296 -13.64 9.86 -9.77
C THR A 296 -13.00 8.98 -8.71
N SER A 297 -11.67 9.05 -8.57
CA SER A 297 -10.97 8.42 -7.44
C SER A 297 -9.70 9.16 -7.07
N VAL A 298 -9.52 9.41 -5.77
CA VAL A 298 -8.40 10.20 -5.26
C VAL A 298 -7.44 9.32 -4.47
N SER A 299 -6.15 9.39 -4.79
CA SER A 299 -5.07 8.79 -4.00
C SER A 299 -4.32 9.89 -3.24
N MET A 300 -4.11 9.72 -1.94
CA MET A 300 -3.40 10.67 -1.09
C MET A 300 -2.17 10.02 -0.47
N THR A 301 -0.98 10.53 -0.81
CA THR A 301 0.28 9.98 -0.33
C THR A 301 0.70 10.66 0.96
N ILE A 302 0.15 10.16 2.07
CA ILE A 302 0.38 10.67 3.42
C ILE A 302 0.51 9.47 4.38
N ASN A 303 1.40 9.58 5.37
CA ASN A 303 1.70 8.48 6.32
C ASN A 303 1.48 8.92 7.78
N GLY A 304 2.42 9.66 8.38
CA GLY A 304 2.36 10.07 9.80
C GLY A 304 1.00 10.65 10.23
N PRO A 305 0.53 11.76 9.63
CA PRO A 305 -0.75 12.36 9.94
C PRO A 305 -1.90 11.86 9.03
N ALA A 306 -1.76 10.70 8.39
CA ALA A 306 -2.77 10.15 7.49
C ALA A 306 -4.19 10.09 8.07
N PRO A 307 -4.41 9.71 9.35
CA PRO A 307 -5.74 9.73 9.95
C PRO A 307 -6.40 11.13 9.92
N THR A 308 -5.62 12.19 10.14
CA THR A 308 -6.12 13.57 10.13
C THR A 308 -6.49 14.01 8.71
N LEU A 309 -5.61 13.76 7.74
CA LEU A 309 -5.86 14.15 6.34
C LEU A 309 -7.01 13.34 5.73
N LEU A 310 -7.16 12.07 6.11
CA LEU A 310 -8.31 11.25 5.70
C LEU A 310 -9.62 11.78 6.28
N ALA A 311 -9.63 12.21 7.54
CA ALA A 311 -10.80 12.85 8.14
C ALA A 311 -11.15 14.17 7.43
N MET A 312 -10.14 14.98 7.05
CA MET A 312 -10.36 16.17 6.22
C MET A 312 -11.00 15.80 4.88
N PHE A 313 -10.44 14.80 4.18
CA PHE A 313 -10.97 14.34 2.89
C PHE A 313 -12.42 13.84 2.96
N PHE A 314 -12.76 13.04 3.97
CA PHE A 314 -14.15 12.58 4.13
C PHE A 314 -15.10 13.72 4.46
N ASN A 315 -14.69 14.68 5.28
CA ASN A 315 -15.51 15.88 5.51
C ASN A 315 -15.68 16.70 4.23
N THR A 316 -14.63 16.86 3.41
CA THR A 316 -14.76 17.50 2.09
C THR A 316 -15.77 16.78 1.20
N ALA A 317 -15.73 15.45 1.13
CA ALA A 317 -16.70 14.68 0.33
C ALA A 317 -18.14 14.82 0.85
N ILE A 318 -18.33 14.82 2.18
CA ILE A 318 -19.64 15.00 2.82
C ILE A 318 -20.16 16.41 2.54
N ASP A 319 -19.32 17.43 2.70
CA ASP A 319 -19.71 18.82 2.54
C ASP A 319 -20.09 19.13 1.07
N GLN A 320 -19.43 18.48 0.09
CA GLN A 320 -19.87 18.52 -1.32
C GLN A 320 -21.30 17.98 -1.52
N GLN A 321 -21.65 16.86 -0.89
CA GLN A 321 -23.01 16.29 -1.04
C GLN A 321 -24.06 17.10 -0.25
N VAL A 322 -23.69 17.69 0.88
CA VAL A 322 -24.55 18.64 1.62
C VAL A 322 -24.79 19.90 0.80
N GLU A 323 -23.77 20.44 0.15
CA GLU A 323 -23.90 21.59 -0.75
C GLU A 323 -24.81 21.26 -1.94
N LYS A 324 -24.61 20.08 -2.56
CA LYS A 324 -25.45 19.57 -3.65
C LYS A 324 -26.91 19.43 -3.21
N PHE A 325 -27.16 18.84 -2.05
CA PHE A 325 -28.50 18.75 -1.46
C PHE A 325 -29.11 20.14 -1.28
N SER A 326 -28.34 21.08 -0.72
CA SER A 326 -28.80 22.43 -0.40
C SER A 326 -29.13 23.23 -1.64
N LYS A 327 -28.36 23.09 -2.72
CA LYS A 327 -28.66 23.69 -4.03
C LYS A 327 -29.92 23.09 -4.65
N THR A 328 -30.07 21.76 -4.62
CA THR A 328 -31.24 21.08 -5.20
C THR A 328 -32.54 21.36 -4.45
N HIS A 329 -32.50 21.47 -3.12
CA HIS A 329 -33.70 21.65 -2.27
C HIS A 329 -33.88 23.09 -1.76
N SER A 330 -32.94 24.00 -2.05
CA SER A 330 -32.92 25.40 -1.58
C SER A 330 -33.04 25.55 -0.06
N ARG A 331 -32.54 24.56 0.71
CA ARG A 331 -32.49 24.57 2.18
C ARG A 331 -31.40 23.64 2.70
N GLN A 332 -30.97 23.83 3.94
CA GLN A 332 -30.07 22.89 4.62
C GLN A 332 -30.77 21.55 4.94
N PRO A 333 -30.04 20.42 4.94
CA PRO A 333 -30.57 19.16 5.42
C PRO A 333 -30.86 19.22 6.92
N ASP A 334 -31.92 18.55 7.36
CA ASP A 334 -32.14 18.30 8.79
C ASP A 334 -31.16 17.23 9.32
N ALA A 335 -31.15 16.99 10.63
CA ALA A 335 -30.21 16.05 11.25
C ALA A 335 -30.31 14.62 10.68
N LYS A 336 -31.52 14.14 10.36
CA LYS A 336 -31.71 12.79 9.83
C LYS A 336 -31.25 12.69 8.38
N GLN A 337 -31.50 13.74 7.60
CA GLN A 337 -31.01 13.86 6.23
C GLN A 337 -29.49 13.94 6.19
N LEU A 338 -28.87 14.69 7.10
CA LEU A 338 -27.42 14.80 7.19
C LEU A 338 -26.75 13.45 7.48
N GLU A 339 -27.28 12.67 8.44
CA GLU A 339 -26.78 11.33 8.71
C GLU A 339 -26.93 10.39 7.51
N THR A 340 -28.02 10.52 6.75
CA THR A 340 -28.22 9.76 5.51
C THR A 340 -27.18 10.14 4.46
N ILE A 341 -26.99 11.44 4.21
CA ILE A 341 -25.97 11.96 3.27
C ILE A 341 -24.58 11.47 3.68
N LYS A 342 -24.24 11.52 4.96
CA LYS A 342 -22.95 11.04 5.49
C LYS A 342 -22.75 9.55 5.19
N LYS A 343 -23.74 8.71 5.51
CA LYS A 343 -23.66 7.26 5.26
C LYS A 343 -23.51 6.93 3.76
N GLU A 344 -24.31 7.57 2.92
CA GLU A 344 -24.27 7.37 1.47
C GLU A 344 -22.94 7.84 0.87
N THR A 345 -22.45 9.00 1.31
CA THR A 345 -21.15 9.56 0.89
C THR A 345 -20.01 8.61 1.23
N LEU A 346 -19.94 8.15 2.49
CA LEU A 346 -18.89 7.23 2.95
C LEU A 346 -18.92 5.88 2.23
N SER A 347 -20.11 5.42 1.81
CA SER A 347 -20.26 4.19 1.02
C SER A 347 -19.88 4.38 -0.45
N ALA A 348 -20.09 5.57 -1.01
CA ALA A 348 -19.86 5.89 -2.41
C ALA A 348 -18.41 6.29 -2.71
N VAL A 349 -17.77 7.05 -1.81
CA VAL A 349 -16.47 7.69 -2.03
C VAL A 349 -15.39 6.68 -2.42
N ARG A 350 -14.63 7.01 -3.47
CA ARG A 350 -13.58 6.16 -4.03
C ARG A 350 -12.21 6.78 -3.84
N GLY A 351 -11.26 6.01 -3.33
CA GLY A 351 -9.91 6.51 -3.17
C GLY A 351 -8.96 5.62 -2.40
N THR A 352 -7.81 6.17 -2.05
CA THR A 352 -6.73 5.49 -1.34
C THR A 352 -6.02 6.50 -0.46
N VAL A 353 -5.76 6.13 0.79
CA VAL A 353 -4.76 6.78 1.61
C VAL A 353 -3.57 5.84 1.73
N GLN A 354 -2.34 6.36 1.67
CA GLN A 354 -1.16 5.50 1.73
C GLN A 354 -0.98 4.86 3.10
N ALA A 355 -0.74 5.67 4.14
CA ALA A 355 -0.87 5.29 5.55
C ALA A 355 -0.15 3.98 5.97
N ASP A 356 0.92 3.59 5.28
CA ASP A 356 1.71 2.42 5.63
C ASP A 356 2.84 2.85 6.57
N ILE A 357 2.61 2.64 7.86
CA ILE A 357 3.51 3.05 8.95
C ILE A 357 4.73 2.12 9.05
N LEU A 358 4.62 0.87 8.62
CA LEU A 358 5.71 -0.10 8.74
C LEU A 358 6.87 0.28 7.82
N LYS A 359 6.57 0.71 6.58
CA LYS A 359 7.61 1.22 5.68
C LYS A 359 8.25 2.53 6.14
N GLU A 360 7.60 3.30 7.02
CA GLU A 360 8.14 4.57 7.50
C GLU A 360 9.37 4.36 8.36
N ASP A 361 9.32 3.37 9.25
CA ASP A 361 10.47 2.98 10.06
C ASP A 361 11.54 2.28 9.23
N GLN A 362 11.13 1.50 8.22
CA GLN A 362 12.04 0.69 7.41
C GLN A 362 12.81 1.51 6.36
N GLY A 363 12.16 2.42 5.64
CA GLY A 363 12.73 3.07 4.45
C GLY A 363 12.44 4.56 4.24
N GLN A 364 11.26 5.08 4.61
CA GLN A 364 10.88 6.46 4.23
C GLN A 364 11.19 7.53 5.30
N ASN A 365 11.26 7.16 6.57
CA ASN A 365 11.60 8.03 7.70
C ASN A 365 10.64 9.22 7.93
N THR A 366 9.34 9.11 7.63
CA THR A 366 8.33 10.16 7.93
C THR A 366 7.36 9.77 9.07
N CYS A 367 7.75 8.81 9.92
CA CYS A 367 6.98 8.49 11.12
C CYS A 367 7.09 9.64 12.15
N ILE A 368 5.94 10.16 12.60
CA ILE A 368 5.88 11.25 13.58
C ILE A 368 5.41 10.80 14.97
N PHE A 369 4.61 9.73 15.04
CA PHE A 369 4.16 9.13 16.28
C PHE A 369 4.93 7.83 16.57
N SER A 370 4.81 7.30 17.79
CA SER A 370 5.32 5.95 18.06
C SER A 370 4.69 4.92 17.10
N THR A 371 5.48 3.95 16.63
CA THR A 371 5.01 2.92 15.68
C THR A 371 3.77 2.18 16.19
N GLU A 372 3.73 1.86 17.49
CA GLU A 372 2.59 1.22 18.15
C GLU A 372 1.33 2.09 18.08
N PHE A 373 1.45 3.38 18.40
CA PHE A 373 0.32 4.31 18.35
C PHE A 373 -0.18 4.51 16.93
N SER A 374 0.72 4.67 15.96
CA SER A 374 0.36 4.76 14.55
C SER A 374 -0.38 3.51 14.05
N LEU A 375 0.06 2.30 14.42
CA LEU A 375 -0.66 1.06 14.10
C LEU A 375 -2.03 0.97 14.78
N LYS A 376 -2.17 1.48 16.01
CA LYS A 376 -3.47 1.63 16.67
C LYS A 376 -4.40 2.55 15.87
N LEU A 377 -3.92 3.72 15.45
CA LEU A 377 -4.70 4.66 14.62
C LEU A 377 -5.13 4.02 13.29
N MET A 378 -4.26 3.23 12.66
CA MET A 378 -4.60 2.49 11.44
C MET A 378 -5.72 1.48 11.65
N GLY A 379 -5.68 0.73 12.75
CA GLY A 379 -6.79 -0.17 13.08
C GLY A 379 -8.08 0.59 13.43
N ASP A 380 -8.00 1.79 14.02
CA ASP A 380 -9.18 2.61 14.32
C ASP A 380 -9.86 3.11 13.02
N ILE A 381 -9.07 3.49 12.00
CA ILE A 381 -9.57 3.80 10.66
C ILE A 381 -10.30 2.59 10.08
N GLN A 382 -9.66 1.41 10.11
CA GLN A 382 -10.26 0.21 9.53
C GLN A 382 -11.54 -0.20 10.26
N GLU A 383 -11.58 -0.10 11.59
CA GLU A 383 -12.78 -0.34 12.37
C GLU A 383 -13.91 0.64 12.00
N TYR A 384 -13.58 1.92 11.84
CA TYR A 384 -14.54 2.93 11.38
C TYR A 384 -15.07 2.62 9.97
N PHE A 385 -14.20 2.15 9.06
CA PHE A 385 -14.59 1.76 7.70
C PHE A 385 -15.59 0.62 7.72
N ILE A 386 -15.35 -0.41 8.54
CA ILE A 386 -16.25 -1.57 8.67
C ILE A 386 -17.61 -1.11 9.22
N ARG A 387 -17.61 -0.35 10.32
CA ARG A 387 -18.83 0.15 10.97
C ARG A 387 -19.68 1.04 10.07
N ASN A 388 -19.06 1.79 9.17
CA ASN A 388 -19.74 2.74 8.27
C ASN A 388 -19.82 2.26 6.81
N GLU A 389 -19.53 0.99 6.54
CA GLU A 389 -19.61 0.38 5.21
C GLU A 389 -18.76 1.10 4.12
N VAL A 390 -17.60 1.64 4.49
CA VAL A 390 -16.65 2.27 3.57
C VAL A 390 -15.94 1.20 2.73
N ARG A 391 -16.57 0.78 1.63
CA ARG A 391 -16.13 -0.38 0.82
C ARG A 391 -15.32 -0.02 -0.42
N ASN A 392 -15.29 1.27 -0.77
CA ASN A 392 -14.74 1.79 -2.02
C ASN A 392 -13.45 2.61 -1.81
N PHE A 393 -13.02 2.75 -0.55
CA PHE A 393 -11.80 3.45 -0.18
C PHE A 393 -10.80 2.46 0.42
N TYR A 394 -9.55 2.51 -0.04
CA TYR A 394 -8.46 1.69 0.51
C TYR A 394 -7.88 2.42 1.73
N SER A 395 -7.95 1.78 2.90
CA SER A 395 -7.53 2.35 4.20
C SER A 395 -6.01 2.36 4.36
N VAL A 396 -5.30 1.52 3.61
CA VAL A 396 -3.85 1.45 3.57
C VAL A 396 -3.39 1.01 2.17
N SER A 397 -2.33 1.66 1.69
CA SER A 397 -1.57 1.26 0.51
C SER A 397 -0.19 0.78 0.95
N ILE A 398 -0.08 -0.53 1.16
CA ILE A 398 1.11 -1.22 1.66
C ILE A 398 2.22 -1.09 0.60
N SER A 399 3.30 -0.37 0.93
CA SER A 399 4.17 0.22 -0.08
C SER A 399 5.63 -0.23 0.03
N GLY A 400 6.13 -0.79 -1.07
CA GLY A 400 7.53 -1.11 -1.30
C GLY A 400 8.30 -0.04 -2.07
N TYR A 401 7.60 0.90 -2.73
CA TYR A 401 8.25 1.94 -3.54
C TYR A 401 9.39 2.62 -2.79
N HIS A 402 9.09 3.16 -1.60
CA HIS A 402 10.05 3.90 -0.78
C HIS A 402 11.18 3.02 -0.23
N ILE A 403 10.90 1.73 0.01
CA ILE A 403 11.91 0.75 0.43
C ILE A 403 12.92 0.53 -0.70
N ALA A 404 12.45 0.41 -1.95
CA ALA A 404 13.30 0.28 -3.13
C ALA A 404 14.09 1.56 -3.43
N GLU A 405 13.43 2.72 -3.40
CA GLU A 405 14.07 4.02 -3.65
C GLU A 405 15.16 4.32 -2.60
N ALA A 406 15.05 3.80 -1.37
CA ALA A 406 16.06 3.93 -0.34
C ALA A 406 17.32 3.06 -0.57
N GLY A 407 17.22 1.97 -1.34
CA GLY A 407 18.28 0.97 -1.29
C GLY A 407 17.94 -0.38 -1.88
N ALA A 408 16.73 -0.85 -1.60
CA ALA A 408 16.43 -2.27 -1.68
C ALA A 408 16.38 -2.78 -3.12
N ASN A 409 16.94 -3.98 -3.32
CA ASN A 409 16.74 -4.73 -4.55
C ASN A 409 15.27 -5.21 -4.68
N PRO A 410 14.81 -5.64 -5.86
CA PRO A 410 13.41 -6.06 -6.07
C PRO A 410 12.94 -7.19 -5.14
N ILE A 411 13.81 -8.12 -4.75
CA ILE A 411 13.45 -9.23 -3.85
C ILE A 411 13.15 -8.70 -2.45
N SER A 412 14.05 -7.90 -1.89
CA SER A 412 13.90 -7.29 -0.56
C SER A 412 12.70 -6.34 -0.53
N GLN A 413 12.51 -5.52 -1.58
CA GLN A 413 11.29 -4.71 -1.73
C GLN A 413 10.03 -5.58 -1.63
N LEU A 414 9.93 -6.61 -2.47
CA LEU A 414 8.72 -7.43 -2.55
C LEU A 414 8.46 -8.17 -1.23
N ALA A 415 9.50 -8.77 -0.65
CA ALA A 415 9.40 -9.50 0.60
C ALA A 415 8.98 -8.61 1.77
N PHE A 416 9.65 -7.47 1.98
CA PHE A 416 9.30 -6.57 3.07
C PHE A 416 7.88 -5.99 2.92
N THR A 417 7.47 -5.69 1.68
CA THR A 417 6.13 -5.16 1.42
C THR A 417 5.03 -6.18 1.70
N LEU A 418 5.16 -7.41 1.20
CA LEU A 418 4.18 -8.46 1.50
C LEU A 418 4.18 -8.81 3.00
N ALA A 419 5.36 -8.84 3.64
CA ALA A 419 5.47 -9.07 5.07
C ALA A 419 4.77 -7.98 5.89
N ASN A 420 4.92 -6.71 5.50
CA ASN A 420 4.18 -5.58 6.09
C ASN A 420 2.66 -5.76 5.88
N GLY A 421 2.24 -6.19 4.69
CA GLY A 421 0.83 -6.47 4.41
C GLY A 421 0.24 -7.57 5.29
N PHE A 422 0.94 -8.69 5.44
CA PHE A 422 0.52 -9.75 6.36
C PHE A 422 0.58 -9.32 7.83
N THR A 423 1.45 -8.37 8.18
CA THR A 423 1.47 -7.78 9.53
C THR A 423 0.20 -6.99 9.83
N PHE A 424 -0.30 -6.20 8.86
CA PHE A 424 -1.60 -5.55 9.00
C PHE A 424 -2.75 -6.56 9.11
N VAL A 425 -2.69 -7.66 8.34
CA VAL A 425 -3.68 -8.75 8.43
C VAL A 425 -3.70 -9.34 9.85
N GLU A 426 -2.54 -9.72 10.40
CA GLU A 426 -2.45 -10.26 11.76
C GLU A 426 -2.89 -9.24 12.82
N ALA A 427 -2.53 -7.97 12.66
CA ALA A 427 -2.93 -6.91 13.58
C ALA A 427 -4.46 -6.71 13.60
N TYR A 428 -5.12 -6.71 12.45
CA TYR A 428 -6.58 -6.55 12.37
C TYR A 428 -7.33 -7.80 12.84
N LEU A 429 -6.81 -9.00 12.55
CA LEU A 429 -7.34 -10.24 13.12
C LEU A 429 -7.21 -10.28 14.66
N ALA A 430 -6.09 -9.80 15.20
CA ALA A 430 -5.89 -9.71 16.65
C ALA A 430 -6.87 -8.72 17.31
N ARG A 431 -7.35 -7.71 16.58
CA ARG A 431 -8.43 -6.81 17.01
C ARG A 431 -9.84 -7.38 16.82
N GLY A 432 -9.98 -8.62 16.33
CA GLY A 432 -11.26 -9.30 16.17
C GLY A 432 -12.02 -8.95 14.88
N MET A 433 -11.37 -8.32 13.90
CA MET A 433 -11.99 -8.05 12.59
C MET A 433 -11.99 -9.31 11.73
N HIS A 434 -13.06 -9.56 10.99
CA HIS A 434 -13.12 -10.69 10.06
C HIS A 434 -12.28 -10.41 8.80
N ILE A 435 -11.59 -11.43 8.27
CA ILE A 435 -10.64 -11.29 7.14
C ILE A 435 -11.28 -10.61 5.92
N ASP A 436 -12.53 -10.96 5.62
CA ASP A 436 -13.24 -10.46 4.44
C ASP A 436 -13.78 -9.03 4.59
N ASP A 437 -13.75 -8.48 5.80
CA ASP A 437 -14.25 -7.12 6.07
C ASP A 437 -13.17 -6.06 5.76
N PHE A 438 -11.88 -6.44 5.78
CA PHE A 438 -10.77 -5.51 5.57
C PHE A 438 -9.81 -5.90 4.45
N ALA A 439 -9.59 -7.19 4.16
CA ALA A 439 -8.63 -7.58 3.12
C ALA A 439 -8.94 -6.97 1.74
N PRO A 440 -10.22 -6.84 1.31
CA PRO A 440 -10.55 -6.15 0.07
C PRO A 440 -10.23 -4.65 0.02
N ASN A 441 -9.98 -4.03 1.18
CA ASN A 441 -9.64 -2.62 1.36
C ASN A 441 -8.13 -2.40 1.51
N LEU A 442 -7.32 -3.45 1.39
CA LEU A 442 -5.86 -3.35 1.29
C LEU A 442 -5.47 -3.12 -0.17
N SER A 443 -4.66 -2.09 -0.41
CA SER A 443 -3.98 -1.86 -1.68
C SER A 443 -2.48 -2.04 -1.49
N PHE A 444 -1.76 -2.29 -2.58
CA PHE A 444 -0.30 -2.39 -2.60
C PHE A 444 0.32 -1.34 -3.52
N PHE A 445 1.59 -1.04 -3.31
CA PHE A 445 2.32 -0.07 -4.12
C PHE A 445 3.80 -0.45 -4.30
N PHE A 446 4.22 -0.71 -5.53
CA PHE A 446 5.58 -1.15 -5.86
C PHE A 446 6.32 -0.16 -6.79
N SER A 447 7.65 -0.10 -6.63
CA SER A 447 8.58 0.47 -7.63
C SER A 447 8.86 -0.56 -8.71
N TYR A 448 9.05 -0.10 -9.95
CA TYR A 448 9.50 -0.88 -11.10
C TYR A 448 10.80 -0.28 -11.64
N GLY A 449 11.90 -1.01 -11.51
CA GLY A 449 13.23 -0.62 -11.95
C GLY A 449 13.74 -1.43 -13.16
N MET A 450 15.06 -1.53 -13.29
CA MET A 450 15.72 -2.15 -14.45
C MET A 450 16.15 -3.60 -14.25
N ASP A 451 16.23 -4.07 -13.00
CA ASP A 451 16.56 -5.44 -12.63
C ASP A 451 15.53 -6.46 -13.17
N PRO A 452 15.95 -7.69 -13.52
CA PRO A 452 15.08 -8.65 -14.19
C PRO A 452 13.84 -9.03 -13.37
N GLU A 453 13.95 -9.11 -12.04
CA GLU A 453 12.86 -9.52 -11.15
C GLU A 453 11.65 -8.59 -11.23
N TYR A 454 11.84 -7.32 -11.64
CA TYR A 454 10.72 -6.40 -11.87
C TYR A 454 9.74 -6.88 -12.95
N ALA A 455 10.18 -7.72 -13.89
CA ALA A 455 9.29 -8.30 -14.91
C ALA A 455 8.26 -9.28 -14.33
N VAL A 456 8.48 -9.80 -13.11
CA VAL A 456 7.63 -10.80 -12.46
C VAL A 456 7.14 -10.38 -11.06
N LEU A 457 7.50 -9.18 -10.59
CA LEU A 457 7.24 -8.74 -9.21
C LEU A 457 5.75 -8.79 -8.85
N GLY A 458 4.88 -8.24 -9.70
CA GLY A 458 3.44 -8.17 -9.45
C GLY A 458 2.77 -9.55 -9.52
N ARG A 459 3.14 -10.41 -10.48
CA ARG A 459 2.61 -11.78 -10.56
C ARG A 459 3.01 -12.65 -9.38
N VAL A 460 4.24 -12.52 -8.86
CA VAL A 460 4.67 -13.21 -7.63
C VAL A 460 3.86 -12.68 -6.44
N ALA A 461 3.71 -11.35 -6.31
CA ALA A 461 2.91 -10.74 -5.25
C ALA A 461 1.48 -11.29 -5.22
N ARG A 462 0.82 -11.34 -6.38
CA ARG A 462 -0.55 -11.86 -6.52
C ARG A 462 -0.64 -13.33 -6.12
N ARG A 463 0.28 -14.19 -6.57
CA ARG A 463 0.25 -15.62 -6.27
C ARG A 463 0.44 -15.92 -4.79
N ILE A 464 1.46 -15.34 -4.16
CA ILE A 464 1.72 -15.48 -2.72
C ILE A 464 0.49 -15.04 -1.92
N TRP A 465 -0.04 -13.85 -2.22
CA TRP A 465 -1.20 -13.30 -1.52
C TRP A 465 -2.44 -14.17 -1.69
N ALA A 466 -2.79 -14.56 -2.92
CA ALA A 466 -3.98 -15.35 -3.19
C ALA A 466 -3.94 -16.71 -2.48
N VAL A 467 -2.80 -17.41 -2.55
CA VAL A 467 -2.61 -18.71 -1.90
C VAL A 467 -2.69 -18.57 -0.38
N ALA A 468 -2.01 -17.58 0.21
CA ALA A 468 -2.07 -17.32 1.63
C ALA A 468 -3.50 -16.97 2.09
N MET A 469 -4.17 -16.04 1.43
CA MET A 469 -5.54 -15.63 1.76
C MET A 469 -6.50 -16.83 1.71
N LYS A 470 -6.43 -17.65 0.66
CA LYS A 470 -7.32 -18.81 0.49
C LYS A 470 -7.02 -19.93 1.50
N ARG A 471 -5.75 -20.35 1.60
CA ARG A 471 -5.36 -21.58 2.32
C ARG A 471 -5.03 -21.35 3.79
N ARG A 472 -4.45 -20.19 4.15
CA ARG A 472 -4.07 -19.86 5.53
C ARG A 472 -5.16 -19.12 6.27
N TYR A 473 -5.78 -18.14 5.62
CA TYR A 473 -6.73 -17.22 6.25
C TYR A 473 -8.20 -17.53 5.95
N GLY A 474 -8.50 -18.41 4.99
CA GLY A 474 -9.87 -18.75 4.61
C GLY A 474 -10.65 -17.59 3.98
N GLY A 475 -9.96 -16.58 3.44
CA GLY A 475 -10.60 -15.41 2.83
C GLY A 475 -11.29 -15.75 1.51
N ASN A 476 -12.38 -15.02 1.23
CA ASN A 476 -13.13 -15.18 -0.02
C ASN A 476 -12.34 -14.71 -1.25
N GLU A 477 -12.91 -14.91 -2.44
CA GLU A 477 -12.28 -14.56 -3.72
C GLU A 477 -11.86 -13.08 -3.80
N ARG A 478 -12.65 -12.16 -3.23
CA ARG A 478 -12.34 -10.72 -3.25
C ARG A 478 -11.13 -10.42 -2.37
N SER A 479 -10.98 -11.10 -1.24
CA SER A 479 -9.84 -10.98 -0.32
C SER A 479 -8.55 -11.55 -0.93
N GLN A 480 -8.66 -12.56 -1.79
CA GLN A 480 -7.53 -13.16 -2.51
C GLN A 480 -6.95 -12.28 -3.63
N LYS A 481 -7.68 -11.24 -4.07
CA LYS A 481 -7.29 -10.38 -5.20
C LYS A 481 -6.41 -9.22 -4.75
N LEU A 482 -5.09 -9.43 -4.76
CA LEU A 482 -4.11 -8.37 -4.52
C LEU A 482 -4.12 -7.36 -5.67
N LYS A 483 -4.50 -6.11 -5.35
CA LYS A 483 -4.45 -4.99 -6.28
C LYS A 483 -3.29 -4.09 -5.93
N PHE A 484 -2.58 -3.60 -6.94
CA PHE A 484 -1.42 -2.74 -6.71
C PHE A 484 -1.33 -1.59 -7.69
N HIS A 485 -0.73 -0.52 -7.20
CA HIS A 485 -0.18 0.56 -7.99
C HIS A 485 1.30 0.26 -8.30
N SER A 486 1.74 0.64 -9.49
CA SER A 486 3.15 0.66 -9.87
C SER A 486 3.59 2.09 -10.12
N GLN A 487 4.82 2.41 -9.73
CA GLN A 487 5.52 3.62 -10.15
C GLN A 487 6.89 3.24 -10.70
N THR A 488 7.29 3.85 -11.81
CA THR A 488 8.66 3.72 -12.35
C THR A 488 9.69 4.22 -11.34
N SER A 489 10.88 3.61 -11.27
CA SER A 489 11.86 3.94 -10.24
C SER A 489 12.48 5.33 -10.44
N GLY A 490 12.37 6.21 -9.45
CA GLY A 490 13.03 7.52 -9.43
C GLY A 490 14.55 7.41 -9.37
N ARG A 491 15.07 6.44 -8.60
CA ARG A 491 16.49 6.15 -8.42
C ARG A 491 17.19 5.72 -9.70
N SER A 492 16.44 5.14 -10.64
CA SER A 492 16.95 4.77 -11.96
C SER A 492 17.14 5.98 -12.90
N LEU A 493 16.62 7.15 -12.53
CA LEU A 493 16.69 8.37 -13.33
C LEU A 493 17.84 9.24 -12.84
N HIS A 494 18.56 9.87 -13.76
CA HIS A 494 19.82 10.55 -13.47
C HIS A 494 19.80 12.00 -13.91
N ALA A 495 20.59 12.84 -13.23
CA ALA A 495 20.72 14.26 -13.56
C ALA A 495 21.60 14.50 -14.80
N GLN A 496 22.50 13.57 -15.11
CA GLN A 496 23.26 13.54 -16.36
C GLN A 496 22.38 12.94 -17.46
N GLU A 497 22.46 13.54 -18.66
CA GLU A 497 21.73 13.06 -19.85
C GLU A 497 20.25 12.77 -19.57
N ILE A 498 19.55 13.75 -18.97
CA ILE A 498 18.15 13.59 -18.53
C ILE A 498 17.20 13.08 -19.63
N ALA A 499 17.52 13.30 -20.90
CA ALA A 499 16.75 12.76 -22.02
C ALA A 499 16.72 11.22 -22.06
N PHE A 500 17.74 10.55 -21.52
CA PHE A 500 17.79 9.08 -21.45
C PHE A 500 16.82 8.51 -20.41
N ASN A 501 16.31 9.34 -19.50
CA ASN A 501 15.36 8.91 -18.48
C ASN A 501 14.03 8.44 -19.09
N ASP A 502 13.55 9.07 -20.16
CA ASP A 502 12.33 8.62 -20.86
C ASP A 502 12.46 7.19 -21.40
N ILE A 503 13.66 6.78 -21.82
CA ILE A 503 13.92 5.42 -22.30
C ILE A 503 13.76 4.43 -21.15
N ARG A 504 14.36 4.73 -19.99
CA ARG A 504 14.25 3.89 -18.78
C ARG A 504 12.81 3.79 -18.31
N THR A 505 12.12 4.93 -18.18
CA THR A 505 10.72 5.01 -17.78
C THR A 505 9.82 4.22 -18.75
N THR A 506 10.09 4.26 -20.06
CA THR A 506 9.33 3.49 -21.06
C THR A 506 9.46 1.98 -20.84
N LEU A 507 10.68 1.47 -20.60
CA LEU A 507 10.91 0.05 -20.37
C LEU A 507 10.24 -0.43 -19.07
N GLN A 508 10.33 0.38 -18.00
CA GLN A 508 9.69 0.09 -16.71
C GLN A 508 8.16 0.09 -16.82
N ALA A 509 7.59 1.07 -17.52
CA ALA A 509 6.16 1.15 -17.79
C ALA A 509 5.66 -0.04 -18.62
N LEU A 510 6.47 -0.50 -19.59
CA LEU A 510 6.15 -1.64 -20.44
C LEU A 510 6.00 -2.93 -19.63
N ILE A 511 7.01 -3.28 -18.83
CA ILE A 511 6.96 -4.52 -18.03
C ILE A 511 5.87 -4.45 -16.96
N SER A 512 5.62 -3.28 -16.37
CA SER A 512 4.50 -3.10 -15.43
C SER A 512 3.13 -3.26 -16.09
N THR A 513 3.01 -2.89 -17.37
CA THR A 513 1.75 -3.02 -18.14
C THR A 513 1.52 -4.45 -18.60
N TYR A 514 2.58 -5.15 -18.99
CA TYR A 514 2.56 -6.58 -19.30
C TYR A 514 2.22 -7.44 -18.09
N ASP A 515 2.73 -7.06 -16.91
CA ASP A 515 2.42 -7.72 -15.62
C ASP A 515 1.09 -7.25 -15.00
N ASN A 516 0.23 -6.65 -15.83
CA ASN A 516 -1.18 -6.34 -15.56
C ASN A 516 -1.41 -5.53 -14.26
N THR A 517 -0.63 -4.47 -14.06
CA THR A 517 -0.83 -3.52 -12.95
C THR A 517 -2.22 -2.87 -12.97
N ASN A 518 -2.75 -2.52 -11.80
CA ASN A 518 -4.08 -1.91 -11.67
C ASN A 518 -4.04 -0.38 -11.76
N SER A 519 -2.87 0.23 -11.54
CA SER A 519 -2.67 1.66 -11.69
C SER A 519 -1.19 1.94 -11.93
N LEU A 520 -0.84 2.85 -12.84
CA LEU A 520 0.55 3.15 -13.18
C LEU A 520 0.85 4.66 -13.10
N HIS A 521 1.98 4.99 -12.47
CA HIS A 521 2.63 6.29 -12.54
C HIS A 521 3.92 6.16 -13.35
N THR A 522 4.14 7.12 -14.25
CA THR A 522 5.37 7.27 -15.02
C THR A 522 6.05 8.55 -14.57
N ASN A 523 7.31 8.42 -14.14
CA ASN A 523 8.12 9.56 -13.73
C ASN A 523 8.49 10.40 -14.94
N ALA A 524 8.79 11.66 -14.66
CA ALA A 524 9.19 12.63 -15.66
C ALA A 524 10.69 12.50 -15.98
N TYR A 525 11.12 12.95 -17.16
CA TYR A 525 12.53 12.82 -17.55
C TYR A 525 13.46 13.70 -16.70
N ASP A 526 12.92 14.76 -16.10
CA ASP A 526 13.59 15.72 -15.22
C ASP A 526 13.48 15.38 -13.71
N GLU A 527 12.99 14.19 -13.35
CA GLU A 527 12.78 13.71 -11.98
C GLU A 527 13.98 13.96 -11.05
N ALA A 528 15.20 13.75 -11.55
CA ALA A 528 16.42 13.89 -10.77
C ALA A 528 16.77 15.35 -10.41
N ILE A 529 16.06 16.34 -10.96
CA ILE A 529 16.36 17.77 -10.80
C ILE A 529 15.20 18.52 -10.13
N THR A 530 13.96 18.34 -10.59
CA THR A 530 12.83 19.15 -10.13
C THR A 530 11.47 18.44 -10.28
N THR A 531 10.44 19.01 -9.67
CA THR A 531 9.05 18.57 -9.83
C THR A 531 8.62 18.79 -11.30
N PRO A 532 7.85 17.86 -11.91
CA PRO A 532 7.58 17.92 -13.35
C PRO A 532 6.92 19.21 -13.82
N THR A 533 7.48 19.83 -14.87
CA THR A 533 6.83 20.93 -15.61
C THR A 533 5.57 20.46 -16.35
N GLU A 534 4.84 21.37 -17.01
CA GLU A 534 3.73 20.97 -17.89
C GLU A 534 4.20 20.18 -19.12
N GLU A 535 5.38 20.51 -19.67
CA GLU A 535 5.96 19.78 -20.79
C GLU A 535 6.43 18.38 -20.37
N SER A 536 7.15 18.31 -19.24
CA SER A 536 7.74 17.07 -18.76
C SER A 536 6.69 16.03 -18.35
N VAL A 537 5.60 16.48 -17.68
CA VAL A 537 4.49 15.58 -17.33
C VAL A 537 3.76 15.05 -18.58
N ARG A 538 3.68 15.84 -19.66
CA ARG A 538 3.06 15.38 -20.92
C ARG A 538 3.86 14.25 -21.55
N ARG A 539 5.20 14.32 -21.52
CA ARG A 539 6.08 13.22 -21.98
C ARG A 539 5.88 11.97 -21.14
N ALA A 540 5.87 12.11 -19.81
CA ALA A 540 5.61 11.00 -18.91
C ALA A 540 4.24 10.35 -19.17
N MET A 541 3.18 11.13 -19.39
CA MET A 541 1.85 10.61 -19.75
C MET A 541 1.83 9.94 -21.13
N ALA A 542 2.54 10.50 -22.11
CA ALA A 542 2.60 9.96 -23.46
C ALA A 542 3.18 8.55 -23.49
N ILE A 543 4.12 8.21 -22.60
CA ILE A 543 4.65 6.83 -22.46
C ILE A 543 3.51 5.83 -22.25
N GLN A 544 2.61 6.09 -21.28
CA GLN A 544 1.48 5.20 -21.01
C GLN A 544 0.48 5.17 -22.17
N MET A 545 0.23 6.33 -22.80
CA MET A 545 -0.68 6.43 -23.95
C MET A 545 -0.18 5.63 -25.16
N ILE A 546 1.11 5.74 -25.49
CA ILE A 546 1.74 5.00 -26.59
C ILE A 546 1.67 3.49 -26.31
N ILE A 547 2.02 3.06 -25.09
CA ILE A 547 1.94 1.63 -24.72
C ILE A 547 0.50 1.11 -24.82
N ASN A 548 -0.48 1.84 -24.31
CA ASN A 548 -1.87 1.34 -24.28
C ASN A 548 -2.56 1.43 -25.65
N ARG A 549 -2.23 2.44 -26.47
CA ARG A 549 -2.96 2.74 -27.70
C ARG A 549 -2.24 2.27 -28.96
N GLU A 550 -0.94 2.48 -29.06
CA GLU A 550 -0.15 2.25 -30.28
C GLU A 550 0.62 0.92 -30.26
N TRP A 551 1.18 0.55 -29.11
CA TRP A 551 2.03 -0.64 -29.00
C TRP A 551 1.24 -1.95 -29.23
N GLY A 552 1.58 -2.65 -30.32
CA GLY A 552 0.77 -3.78 -30.82
C GLY A 552 0.69 -4.98 -29.87
N VAL A 553 1.77 -5.29 -29.14
CA VAL A 553 1.76 -6.43 -28.21
C VAL A 553 0.87 -6.19 -27.00
N ALA A 554 0.67 -4.93 -26.58
CA ALA A 554 -0.22 -4.57 -25.47
C ALA A 554 -1.72 -4.76 -25.78
N LYS A 555 -2.08 -5.11 -27.03
CA LYS A 555 -3.43 -5.59 -27.37
C LYS A 555 -3.71 -6.98 -26.81
N ASN A 556 -2.66 -7.74 -26.50
CA ASN A 556 -2.74 -8.93 -25.68
C ASN A 556 -2.51 -8.54 -24.20
N GLU A 557 -3.33 -9.08 -23.31
CA GLU A 557 -3.39 -8.76 -21.89
C GLU A 557 -2.65 -9.78 -21.02
N ASN A 558 -2.13 -10.86 -21.59
CA ASN A 558 -1.32 -11.87 -20.90
C ASN A 558 0.00 -12.26 -21.62
N PRO A 559 0.77 -11.30 -22.18
CA PRO A 559 1.92 -11.62 -23.02
C PRO A 559 3.08 -12.29 -22.24
N ASN A 560 3.05 -12.22 -20.92
CA ASN A 560 4.03 -12.84 -20.04
C ASN A 560 3.82 -14.36 -19.84
N GLN A 561 2.64 -14.91 -20.15
CA GLN A 561 2.35 -16.32 -19.91
C GLN A 561 2.95 -17.22 -20.99
N GLY A 562 3.54 -18.35 -20.60
CA GLY A 562 4.20 -19.28 -21.52
C GLY A 562 5.67 -18.92 -21.84
N SER A 563 6.17 -17.78 -21.36
CA SER A 563 7.58 -17.41 -21.51
C SER A 563 8.43 -18.17 -20.49
N PHE A 564 9.35 -19.02 -20.97
CA PHE A 564 10.18 -19.86 -20.11
C PHE A 564 10.99 -19.05 -19.08
N VAL A 565 11.60 -17.95 -19.51
CA VAL A 565 12.39 -17.09 -18.61
C VAL A 565 11.53 -16.42 -17.55
N LEU A 566 10.29 -16.02 -17.89
CA LEU A 566 9.40 -15.38 -16.92
C LEU A 566 8.80 -16.39 -15.95
N GLU A 567 8.49 -17.61 -16.39
CA GLU A 567 8.03 -18.67 -15.49
C GLU A 567 9.12 -19.07 -14.50
N GLU A 568 10.36 -19.28 -14.98
CA GLU A 568 11.51 -19.59 -14.12
C GLU A 568 11.79 -18.45 -13.14
N LEU A 569 11.81 -17.20 -13.63
CA LEU A 569 12.04 -16.04 -12.77
C LEU A 569 10.92 -15.85 -11.75
N THR A 570 9.67 -16.13 -12.11
CA THR A 570 8.53 -16.10 -11.17
C THR A 570 8.76 -17.08 -10.02
N ASP A 571 9.24 -18.29 -10.31
CA ASP A 571 9.50 -19.32 -9.31
C ASP A 571 10.72 -19.00 -8.43
N LEU A 572 11.80 -18.48 -9.03
CA LEU A 572 13.00 -18.06 -8.31
C LEU A 572 12.72 -16.90 -7.35
N VAL A 573 12.01 -15.87 -7.82
CA VAL A 573 11.66 -14.70 -7.02
C VAL A 573 10.68 -15.07 -5.91
N GLU A 574 9.69 -15.92 -6.19
CA GLU A 574 8.75 -16.39 -5.17
C GLU A 574 9.47 -17.13 -4.04
N GLU A 575 10.32 -18.12 -4.34
CA GLU A 575 11.07 -18.84 -3.30
C GLU A 575 12.04 -17.92 -2.54
N ALA A 576 12.66 -16.95 -3.21
CA ALA A 576 13.52 -15.97 -2.54
C ALA A 576 12.74 -15.11 -1.53
N VAL A 577 11.51 -14.70 -1.88
CA VAL A 577 10.61 -13.99 -0.95
C VAL A 577 10.22 -14.88 0.24
N LEU A 578 9.92 -16.16 0.01
CA LEU A 578 9.55 -17.09 1.08
C LEU A 578 10.70 -17.32 2.07
N LYS A 579 11.95 -17.36 1.60
CA LYS A 579 13.14 -17.42 2.48
C LYS A 579 13.29 -16.16 3.32
N GLU A 580 12.99 -14.99 2.74
CA GLU A 580 13.01 -13.74 3.49
C GLU A 580 11.91 -13.69 4.57
N PHE A 581 10.73 -14.28 4.30
CA PHE A 581 9.67 -14.46 5.32
C PHE A 581 10.12 -15.31 6.51
N GLU A 582 10.91 -16.36 6.27
CA GLU A 582 11.50 -17.18 7.32
C GLU A 582 12.57 -16.41 8.11
N ALA A 583 13.40 -15.61 7.43
CA ALA A 583 14.39 -14.75 8.06
C ALA A 583 13.75 -13.71 8.99
N LEU A 584 12.64 -13.10 8.57
CA LEU A 584 11.84 -12.18 9.40
C LEU A 584 11.18 -12.92 10.57
N SER A 585 10.61 -14.11 10.33
CA SER A 585 10.00 -14.93 11.40
C SER A 585 11.00 -15.32 12.48
N GLY A 586 12.23 -15.68 12.11
CA GLY A 586 13.32 -15.98 13.05
C GLY A 586 13.72 -14.80 13.94
N ARG A 587 13.31 -13.58 13.58
CA ARG A 587 13.52 -12.33 14.33
C ARG A 587 12.25 -11.83 15.03
N GLY A 588 11.22 -12.66 15.13
CA GLY A 588 9.98 -12.30 15.79
C GLY A 588 8.96 -11.60 14.89
N GLY A 589 9.01 -11.84 13.58
CA GLY A 589 8.14 -11.20 12.59
C GLY A 589 8.63 -9.80 12.21
N VAL A 590 7.78 -9.03 11.52
CA VAL A 590 8.17 -7.68 11.05
C VAL A 590 8.53 -6.75 12.21
N LEU A 591 7.72 -6.74 13.27
CA LEU A 591 7.91 -5.84 14.42
C LEU A 591 9.19 -6.18 15.19
N GLY A 592 9.45 -7.47 15.47
CA GLY A 592 10.69 -7.89 16.12
C GLY A 592 11.93 -7.62 15.26
N ALA A 593 11.82 -7.81 13.93
CA ALA A 593 12.88 -7.44 13.00
C ALA A 593 13.17 -5.92 13.02
N MET A 594 12.13 -5.08 13.11
CA MET A 594 12.25 -3.62 13.23
C MET A 594 12.91 -3.20 14.54
N GLU A 595 12.64 -3.87 15.67
CA GLU A 595 13.31 -3.61 16.95
C GLU A 595 14.84 -3.79 16.85
N THR A 596 15.29 -4.75 16.03
CA THR A 596 16.73 -4.98 15.76
C THR A 596 17.29 -4.16 14.59
N GLY A 597 16.44 -3.40 13.89
CA GLY A 597 16.82 -2.63 12.71
C GLY A 597 17.16 -3.48 11.47
N TYR A 598 16.69 -4.73 11.39
CA TYR A 598 17.08 -5.67 10.35
C TYR A 598 16.75 -5.19 8.94
N GLN A 599 15.50 -4.76 8.69
CA GLN A 599 15.10 -4.27 7.38
C GLN A 599 15.92 -3.04 6.97
N ARG A 600 16.04 -2.05 7.87
CA ARG A 600 16.80 -0.83 7.62
C ARG A 600 18.27 -1.13 7.32
N GLY A 601 18.91 -2.00 8.11
CA GLY A 601 20.28 -2.44 7.90
C GLY A 601 20.47 -3.10 6.53
N LYS A 602 19.59 -4.06 6.18
CA LYS A 602 19.65 -4.75 4.88
C LYS A 602 19.44 -3.79 3.69
N ILE A 603 18.52 -2.84 3.80
CA ILE A 603 18.29 -1.80 2.78
C ILE A 603 19.55 -0.95 2.58
N GLN A 604 20.21 -0.55 3.67
CA GLN A 604 21.45 0.24 3.62
C GLN A 604 22.62 -0.55 3.01
N GLU A 605 22.76 -1.83 3.36
CA GLU A 605 23.76 -2.74 2.77
C GLU A 605 23.57 -2.88 1.25
N GLU A 606 22.33 -3.13 0.81
CA GLU A 606 21.99 -3.23 -0.62
C GLU A 606 22.20 -1.91 -1.35
N SER A 607 21.86 -0.78 -0.70
CA SER A 607 22.10 0.56 -1.23
C SER A 607 23.59 0.83 -1.46
N LEU A 608 24.42 0.51 -0.47
CA LEU A 608 25.87 0.69 -0.55
C LEU A 608 26.48 -0.20 -1.63
N TYR A 609 26.01 -1.45 -1.74
CA TYR A 609 26.44 -2.36 -2.80
C TYR A 609 26.15 -1.80 -4.19
N TYR A 610 24.93 -1.28 -4.41
CA TYR A 610 24.58 -0.63 -5.68
C TYR A 610 25.44 0.61 -5.96
N GLU A 611 25.57 1.54 -5.00
CA GLU A 611 26.36 2.77 -5.23
C GLU A 611 27.84 2.45 -5.46
N HIS A 612 28.41 1.46 -4.76
CA HIS A 612 29.79 1.02 -5.01
C HIS A 612 29.98 0.57 -6.46
N ARG A 613 29.10 -0.30 -6.96
CA ARG A 613 29.17 -0.82 -8.33
C ARG A 613 28.89 0.23 -9.40
N LYS A 614 28.04 1.21 -9.08
CA LYS A 614 27.79 2.36 -9.94
C LYS A 614 29.01 3.28 -10.01
N HIS A 615 29.70 3.51 -8.90
CA HIS A 615 30.88 4.37 -8.86
C HIS A 615 32.13 3.72 -9.45
N ASP A 616 32.35 2.41 -9.22
CA ASP A 616 33.50 1.69 -9.77
C ASP A 616 33.34 1.30 -11.26
N GLY A 617 32.12 1.42 -11.80
CA GLY A 617 31.79 1.12 -13.20
C GLY A 617 31.48 -0.36 -13.49
N SER A 618 31.52 -1.24 -12.49
CA SER A 618 31.18 -2.67 -12.60
C SER A 618 29.68 -2.90 -12.80
N TYR A 619 28.85 -1.88 -12.56
CA TYR A 619 27.45 -1.83 -12.99
C TYR A 619 27.24 -0.66 -13.96
N PRO A 620 27.06 -0.93 -15.27
CA PRO A 620 27.05 0.11 -16.29
C PRO A 620 25.77 0.96 -16.24
N ILE A 621 25.95 2.27 -16.14
CA ILE A 621 24.90 3.28 -16.21
C ILE A 621 25.22 4.24 -17.37
N ILE A 622 24.46 4.10 -18.45
CA ILE A 622 24.60 4.89 -19.69
C ILE A 622 24.34 6.38 -19.42
N GLY A 623 25.28 7.24 -19.82
CA GLY A 623 25.27 8.67 -19.56
C GLY A 623 25.87 9.08 -18.21
N VAL A 624 26.26 8.13 -17.36
CA VAL A 624 26.80 8.41 -16.01
C VAL A 624 28.23 7.88 -15.86
N ASN A 625 28.41 6.55 -15.79
CA ASN A 625 29.73 5.92 -15.64
C ASN A 625 30.22 5.26 -16.95
N SER A 626 29.33 5.14 -17.93
CA SER A 626 29.60 4.60 -19.27
C SER A 626 28.86 5.45 -20.31
N PHE A 627 29.41 5.57 -21.52
CA PHE A 627 28.84 6.38 -22.61
C PHE A 627 28.50 7.82 -22.17
N ARG A 628 29.50 8.54 -21.63
CA ARG A 628 29.36 9.92 -21.16
C ARG A 628 29.34 10.92 -22.32
N ASN A 629 28.77 12.10 -22.07
CA ASN A 629 28.74 13.18 -23.05
C ASN A 629 30.17 13.64 -23.43
N PRO A 630 30.58 13.59 -24.71
CA PRO A 630 31.91 14.06 -25.13
C PRO A 630 32.09 15.57 -24.94
N HIS A 631 31.00 16.34 -24.84
CA HIS A 631 31.01 17.78 -24.61
C HIS A 631 30.99 18.16 -23.11
N GLY A 632 31.04 17.17 -22.21
CA GLY A 632 31.03 17.35 -20.75
C GLY A 632 29.63 17.32 -20.13
N ASP A 633 29.57 17.16 -18.80
CA ASP A 633 28.33 17.09 -18.03
C ASP A 633 27.74 18.50 -17.84
N SER A 634 27.31 19.15 -18.92
CA SER A 634 26.63 20.45 -18.78
C SER A 634 25.22 20.24 -18.25
N THR A 635 24.99 20.53 -16.98
CA THR A 635 23.63 20.77 -16.45
C THR A 635 22.92 21.76 -17.39
N PRO A 636 21.66 21.52 -17.83
CA PRO A 636 20.97 22.44 -18.72
C PRO A 636 20.99 23.87 -18.15
N GLN A 637 21.51 24.85 -18.90
CA GLN A 637 21.74 26.20 -18.37
C GLN A 637 20.45 26.93 -17.93
N LYS A 638 19.27 26.44 -18.32
CA LYS A 638 17.95 26.95 -17.90
C LYS A 638 16.92 25.82 -17.86
N LEU A 639 16.95 24.96 -16.84
CA LEU A 639 15.79 24.14 -16.50
C LEU A 639 14.84 24.99 -15.65
N GLU A 640 13.56 25.05 -16.01
CA GLU A 640 12.55 25.72 -15.18
C GLU A 640 12.40 24.94 -13.87
N LEU A 641 12.68 25.61 -12.74
CA LEU A 641 12.53 25.02 -11.42
C LEU A 641 11.15 25.34 -10.86
N ILE A 642 10.47 24.30 -10.47
CA ILE A 642 9.08 24.34 -10.02
C ILE A 642 9.09 24.38 -8.48
N ARG A 643 8.81 25.57 -7.91
CA ARG A 643 8.82 25.88 -6.45
C ARG A 643 7.64 26.76 -6.05
N SER A 644 7.28 26.75 -4.76
CA SER A 644 6.27 27.66 -4.20
C SER A 644 6.71 29.12 -4.25
N THR A 645 5.78 30.03 -4.54
CA THR A 645 6.03 31.48 -4.45
C THR A 645 5.84 32.00 -3.03
N ASP A 646 6.41 33.17 -2.72
CA ASP A 646 6.22 33.78 -1.40
C ASP A 646 4.77 34.22 -1.18
N GLU A 647 4.06 34.63 -2.23
CA GLU A 647 2.62 34.93 -2.17
C GLU A 647 1.80 33.70 -1.77
N GLU A 648 2.15 32.50 -2.28
CA GLU A 648 1.48 31.26 -1.89
C GLU A 648 1.71 30.93 -0.41
N LYS A 649 2.93 31.14 0.09
CA LYS A 649 3.25 30.90 1.52
C LYS A 649 2.52 31.88 2.42
N GLN A 650 2.52 33.18 2.09
CA GLN A 650 1.80 34.20 2.82
C GLN A 650 0.27 33.95 2.80
N SER A 651 -0.25 33.48 1.67
CA SER A 651 -1.65 33.04 1.57
C SER A 651 -1.97 31.90 2.55
N GLN A 652 -1.12 30.87 2.63
CA GLN A 652 -1.30 29.77 3.59
C GLN A 652 -1.26 30.24 5.05
N LEU A 653 -0.31 31.11 5.41
CA LEU A 653 -0.23 31.68 6.77
C LEU A 653 -1.49 32.47 7.13
N LYS A 654 -1.99 33.29 6.20
CA LYS A 654 -3.21 34.07 6.40
C LYS A 654 -4.42 33.15 6.57
N ARG A 655 -4.61 32.16 5.69
CA ARG A 655 -5.72 31.20 5.74
C ARG A 655 -5.73 30.41 7.05
N LEU A 656 -4.56 29.95 7.50
CA LEU A 656 -4.42 29.27 8.78
C LEU A 656 -4.85 30.15 9.95
N ARG A 657 -4.35 31.39 10.01
CA ARG A 657 -4.70 32.36 11.08
C ARG A 657 -6.20 32.68 11.08
N ASP A 658 -6.79 32.86 9.91
CA ASP A 658 -8.22 33.11 9.74
C ASP A 658 -9.04 31.90 10.25
N PHE A 659 -8.65 30.67 9.90
CA PHE A 659 -9.28 29.44 10.37
C PHE A 659 -9.19 29.30 11.91
N GLN A 660 -7.99 29.48 12.48
CA GLN A 660 -7.78 29.37 13.92
C GLN A 660 -8.57 30.42 14.70
N LYS A 661 -8.61 31.67 14.20
CA LYS A 661 -9.41 32.74 14.80
C LYS A 661 -10.89 32.40 14.80
N ARG A 662 -11.42 31.93 13.66
CA ARG A 662 -12.83 31.53 13.49
C ARG A 662 -13.23 30.43 14.48
N ASN A 663 -12.33 29.50 14.79
CA ASN A 663 -12.61 28.31 15.61
C ASN A 663 -12.05 28.40 17.04
N SER A 664 -11.57 29.56 17.48
CA SER A 664 -10.91 29.75 18.78
C SER A 664 -11.78 29.37 19.99
N ALA A 665 -13.11 29.54 19.89
CA ALA A 665 -14.05 29.20 20.97
C ALA A 665 -14.20 27.69 21.21
N SER A 666 -14.05 26.85 20.17
CA SER A 666 -14.35 25.41 20.24
C SER A 666 -13.11 24.51 20.15
N SER A 667 -12.00 25.02 19.59
CA SER A 667 -10.79 24.23 19.35
C SER A 667 -10.19 23.61 20.62
N ALA A 668 -10.13 24.34 21.74
CA ALA A 668 -9.53 23.85 22.98
C ALA A 668 -10.31 22.66 23.58
N GLU A 669 -11.65 22.73 23.58
CA GLU A 669 -12.51 21.65 24.05
C GLU A 669 -12.39 20.41 23.15
N MET A 670 -12.32 20.62 21.83
CA MET A 670 -12.17 19.53 20.86
C MET A 670 -10.83 18.81 21.00
N LEU A 671 -9.73 19.54 21.17
CA LEU A 671 -8.40 18.93 21.40
C LEU A 671 -8.37 18.14 22.71
N GLU A 672 -9.06 18.61 23.75
CA GLU A 672 -9.19 17.84 25.00
C GLU A 672 -10.00 16.56 24.79
N ARG A 673 -11.13 16.61 24.06
CA ARG A 673 -11.89 15.42 23.69
C ARG A 673 -11.01 14.42 22.94
N LEU A 674 -10.18 14.88 22.00
CA LEU A 674 -9.24 14.04 21.26
C LEU A 674 -8.21 13.37 22.18
N ARG A 675 -7.63 14.12 23.13
CA ARG A 675 -6.71 13.57 24.13
C ARG A 675 -7.37 12.52 25.01
N GLN A 676 -8.59 12.80 25.49
CA GLN A 676 -9.36 11.86 26.31
C GLN A 676 -9.70 10.57 25.56
N ALA A 677 -10.02 10.65 24.27
CA ALA A 677 -10.29 9.46 23.45
C ALA A 677 -9.06 8.53 23.37
N VAL A 678 -7.85 9.07 23.28
CA VAL A 678 -6.62 8.28 23.35
C VAL A 678 -6.44 7.65 24.72
N ILE A 679 -6.59 8.44 25.80
CA ILE A 679 -6.41 7.97 27.19
C ILE A 679 -7.40 6.86 27.55
N ARG A 680 -8.64 6.96 27.07
CA ARG A 680 -9.72 5.98 27.31
C ARG A 680 -9.70 4.81 26.33
N ASN A 681 -8.71 4.77 25.43
CA ASN A 681 -8.59 3.78 24.37
C ASN A 681 -9.86 3.66 23.49
N GLU A 682 -10.49 4.79 23.21
CA GLU A 682 -11.61 4.91 22.28
C GLU A 682 -11.11 4.97 20.82
N ASN A 683 -12.03 4.88 19.86
CA ASN A 683 -11.69 5.02 18.44
C ASN A 683 -11.34 6.49 18.12
N VAL A 684 -10.07 6.77 17.84
CA VAL A 684 -9.55 8.13 17.67
C VAL A 684 -9.98 8.72 16.33
N PHE A 685 -10.05 7.90 15.27
CA PHE A 685 -10.47 8.37 13.95
C PHE A 685 -11.91 8.89 13.95
N ALA A 686 -12.81 8.27 14.73
CA ALA A 686 -14.16 8.78 14.91
C ALA A 686 -14.19 10.20 15.50
N VAL A 687 -13.27 10.54 16.42
CA VAL A 687 -13.14 11.90 16.96
C VAL A 687 -12.47 12.84 15.96
N LEU A 688 -11.51 12.35 15.17
CA LEU A 688 -10.87 13.14 14.12
C LEU A 688 -11.86 13.64 13.06
N MET A 689 -12.91 12.86 12.75
CA MET A 689 -13.99 13.30 11.85
C MET A 689 -14.67 14.59 12.32
N ASP A 690 -14.71 14.86 13.63
CA ASP A 690 -15.22 16.11 14.19
C ASP A 690 -14.09 17.14 14.37
N ALA A 691 -12.90 16.70 14.80
CA ALA A 691 -11.80 17.58 15.17
C ALA A 691 -11.31 18.44 14.01
N VAL A 692 -11.21 17.88 12.81
CA VAL A 692 -10.72 18.59 11.62
C VAL A 692 -11.60 19.76 11.19
N ARG A 693 -12.85 19.84 11.67
CA ARG A 693 -13.75 20.96 11.38
C ARG A 693 -13.38 22.23 12.16
N VAL A 694 -12.71 22.09 13.30
CA VAL A 694 -12.41 23.21 14.21
C VAL A 694 -10.93 23.32 14.61
N CYS A 695 -10.11 22.33 14.28
CA CYS A 695 -8.68 22.29 14.58
C CYS A 695 -7.85 22.15 13.30
N SER A 696 -6.71 22.85 13.25
CA SER A 696 -5.72 22.68 12.18
C SER A 696 -4.92 21.38 12.34
N LEU A 697 -4.19 21.00 11.30
CA LEU A 697 -3.31 19.84 11.27
C LEU A 697 -2.29 19.86 12.41
N GLY A 698 -1.58 20.98 12.58
CA GLY A 698 -0.59 21.16 13.65
C GLY A 698 -1.19 21.07 15.04
N GLN A 699 -2.36 21.69 15.26
CA GLN A 699 -3.07 21.60 16.53
C GLN A 699 -3.41 20.15 16.91
N ILE A 700 -3.92 19.38 15.95
CA ILE A 700 -4.27 17.96 16.14
C ILE A 700 -3.01 17.13 16.43
N THR A 701 -1.96 17.29 15.60
CA THR A 701 -0.71 16.55 15.75
C THR A 701 -0.05 16.80 17.11
N HIS A 702 0.04 18.06 17.55
CA HIS A 702 0.61 18.40 18.85
C HIS A 702 -0.21 17.85 20.01
N ALA A 703 -1.54 17.89 19.95
CA ALA A 703 -2.38 17.27 20.98
C ALA A 703 -2.16 15.75 21.03
N LEU A 704 -1.99 15.08 19.89
CA LEU A 704 -1.69 13.65 19.83
C LEU A 704 -0.27 13.33 20.32
N PHE A 705 0.73 14.21 20.14
CA PHE A 705 2.05 14.00 20.73
C PHE A 705 2.02 13.92 22.26
N GLU A 706 1.13 14.66 22.91
CA GLU A 706 0.99 14.65 24.36
C GLU A 706 0.41 13.35 24.92
N VAL A 707 -0.30 12.55 24.09
CA VAL A 707 -1.05 11.35 24.54
C VAL A 707 -0.77 10.06 23.75
N GLY A 708 -0.10 10.13 22.61
CA GLY A 708 0.29 8.98 21.77
C GLY A 708 1.80 8.84 21.58
N GLY A 709 2.56 9.84 22.06
CA GLY A 709 4.02 9.88 21.97
C GLY A 709 4.55 10.28 20.60
N GLN A 710 5.75 10.86 20.62
CA GLN A 710 6.52 11.15 19.41
C GLN A 710 7.33 9.93 18.99
N TYR A 711 7.55 9.79 17.69
CA TYR A 711 8.46 8.78 17.14
C TYR A 711 9.86 8.95 17.74
N ARG A 712 10.42 7.85 18.26
CA ARG A 712 11.82 7.79 18.66
C ARG A 712 12.58 7.11 17.54
N ARG A 713 13.54 7.84 16.94
CA ARG A 713 14.45 7.26 15.95
C ARG A 713 15.19 6.09 16.59
N SER A 714 14.93 4.88 16.10
CA SER A 714 15.86 3.75 16.20
C SER A 714 17.12 4.17 15.42
N MET A 715 18.31 3.85 15.97
CA MET A 715 19.61 4.46 15.66
C MET A 715 19.81 5.01 14.24
#